data_AF-A0A1F8JJB7-F1
#
_entry.id   AF-A0A1F8JJB7-F1
#
_cell.length_a   1.000
_cell.length_b   1.000
_cell.length_c   1.000
_cell.angle_alpha   90.00
_cell.angle_beta   90.00
_cell.angle_gamma   90.00
#
_symmetry.space_group_name_H-M   'P 1'
#
loop_
_entity.id
_entity.type
_entity.pdbx_description
1 polymer ?
#
loop_
_entity_poly.entity_id
_entity_poly.type
_entity_poly.pdbx_seq_one_letter_code
_entity_poly.pdbx_strand_id
1 'polypeptide(L)'
;MLLELKLKKIYTALGIIGIIISLRLFFLTTVATERYEKLSRRPKYKTVFVEPLRGTIRDRFNEVLVTNKISYSVGIMYEDLLSIPRIRWKTNGKTRTRTFPRKEYTEKLARFLAGQFDVDPTDIVDLIYSQAAIFPSMFFTVYEAVDEQTYYKLRFLEKEWPGLRAKIFPVRHYPEGTTASSVLGYLGKMDFQSGIRKKEELSRLLAYMQDVEELIPSPLPAGFTSQIQVVERIHELQTDLKFVGTLQGKAGVERTFQADLAGRFGEKRFEIDPMGNTIRELPDSKNPVSGRRLFLTLAAQLQKHAEMILMQSDSERQKRFYKSSPDHKFLPRPWVCGGAIVAIEPTSGDILALASYPGFDPADFITHGKSSRRRMWLETPEYVRRLWDGLDNIPKPGSTPKKWTWKRFVHQLVAKGSDVDRIISSFSTLNLCIKADEEENPALSTQDRDLLRDLCAVLISKELAGPEFLGSFGTLSPDRFRSLEQAVITARGEVYRIAEKIFTRTDFPAWREAYFTHFLEQKRKEEKEKKSSQKPYTVYLEEAKEILFRPFFHQNRELFLEAFLTKRAGLQPGLNPFIQEIISKSLESSAVEIEALKQFLAEFNSEQVRAFFRACRSFYERDESLVGRYHFRQKPGKEQTEQDLILHAYPAGGCGFATSSAFQEASPLGSIFKIVTGYEAARQKIERDTGDPNPLVIVDASPPYSMSMKAGTVLGYTLSGTPICRWYKGGRLPRSHPNIGKIDLCGAFEKSSNLYFSLLAKDHLSIPTDLSKCAMKMGFGSPTRVKLDREATGKVPFDLFDNPSNLYSFAIGQHTLLTTPLQTAVMLSAFMNGGNVVVPRIALHLLNLEPQEKEQVLFRTEFAFREALKNMGIFFPLFTSGETGSDEPYVRRLHTEIQARIFLPEPLRRLILEGLYSVVNSNGGTARKTAIRTLHEQKELRDIYGKLAPFMIGKTSTAEKRIKPYLNAKVPAALTKDTWFVAGSFKEAHTFTSPELVVVVYLRYGDFGKECAPLAASMIDKYRSLLKVMK
;
A
#
# COMPACT_ATOMS: atom_id res chain seq x y z
N MET A 1 -2.74 -100.63 -23.81
CA MET A 1 -3.59 -100.14 -22.70
C MET A 1 -2.95 -99.01 -21.88
N LEU A 2 -1.80 -99.18 -21.22
CA LEU A 2 -1.13 -98.11 -20.45
C LEU A 2 -0.68 -96.90 -21.29
N LEU A 3 -0.26 -97.13 -22.54
CA LEU A 3 0.13 -96.08 -23.48
C LEU A 3 -1.07 -95.21 -23.91
N GLU A 4 -2.22 -95.82 -24.17
CA GLU A 4 -3.46 -95.11 -24.57
C GLU A 4 -4.02 -94.25 -23.46
N LEU A 5 -3.94 -94.71 -22.21
CA LEU A 5 -4.33 -93.92 -21.03
C LEU A 5 -3.41 -92.70 -20.83
N LYS A 6 -2.09 -92.85 -21.09
CA LYS A 6 -1.15 -91.72 -21.04
C LYS A 6 -1.39 -90.73 -22.19
N LEU A 7 -1.65 -91.21 -23.42
CA LEU A 7 -1.99 -90.34 -24.55
C LEU A 7 -3.30 -89.57 -24.30
N LYS A 8 -4.35 -90.22 -23.79
CA LYS A 8 -5.61 -89.53 -23.45
C LYS A 8 -5.40 -88.41 -22.44
N LYS A 9 -4.59 -88.64 -21.39
CA LYS A 9 -4.25 -87.61 -20.40
C LYS A 9 -3.49 -86.43 -21.02
N ILE A 10 -2.55 -86.71 -21.92
CA ILE A 10 -1.79 -85.68 -22.66
C ILE A 10 -2.73 -84.88 -23.57
N TYR A 11 -3.61 -85.52 -24.32
CA TYR A 11 -4.59 -84.83 -25.17
C TYR A 11 -5.60 -84.00 -24.37
N THR A 12 -6.07 -84.50 -23.23
CA THR A 12 -6.92 -83.69 -22.34
C THR A 12 -6.16 -82.51 -21.74
N ALA A 13 -4.89 -82.67 -21.37
CA ALA A 13 -4.07 -81.57 -20.89
C ALA A 13 -3.84 -80.53 -21.99
N LEU A 14 -3.53 -80.96 -23.22
CA LEU A 14 -3.41 -80.08 -24.39
C LEU A 14 -4.73 -79.37 -24.72
N GLY A 15 -5.87 -80.07 -24.60
CA GLY A 15 -7.20 -79.48 -24.79
C GLY A 15 -7.52 -78.41 -23.75
N ILE A 16 -7.22 -78.66 -22.47
CA ILE A 16 -7.39 -77.68 -21.38
C ILE A 16 -6.49 -76.47 -21.58
N ILE A 17 -5.22 -76.69 -21.94
CA ILE A 17 -4.28 -75.60 -22.26
C ILE A 17 -4.80 -74.78 -23.44
N GLY A 18 -5.30 -75.44 -24.49
CA GLY A 18 -5.92 -74.80 -25.64
C GLY A 18 -7.10 -73.92 -25.24
N ILE A 19 -7.99 -74.42 -24.39
CA ILE A 19 -9.15 -73.67 -23.87
C ILE A 19 -8.70 -72.45 -23.03
N ILE A 20 -7.70 -72.60 -22.17
CA ILE A 20 -7.16 -71.49 -21.36
C ILE A 20 -6.56 -70.42 -22.28
N ILE A 21 -5.81 -70.82 -23.30
CA ILE A 21 -5.24 -69.91 -24.30
C ILE A 21 -6.36 -69.20 -25.08
N SER A 22 -7.39 -69.92 -25.53
CA SER A 22 -8.53 -69.33 -26.24
C SER A 22 -9.33 -68.36 -25.37
N LEU A 23 -9.58 -68.69 -24.10
CA LEU A 23 -10.21 -67.78 -23.14
C LEU A 23 -9.36 -66.55 -22.87
N ARG A 24 -8.03 -66.71 -22.79
CA ARG A 24 -7.11 -65.59 -22.61
C ARG A 24 -7.06 -64.70 -23.84
N LEU A 25 -7.07 -65.30 -25.04
CA LEU A 25 -7.16 -64.58 -26.31
C LEU A 25 -8.47 -63.80 -26.38
N PHE A 26 -9.61 -64.43 -26.11
CA PHE A 26 -10.91 -63.77 -26.06
C PHE A 26 -10.93 -62.60 -25.06
N PHE A 27 -10.37 -62.80 -23.86
CA PHE A 27 -10.26 -61.72 -22.89
C PHE A 27 -9.42 -60.54 -23.42
N LEU A 28 -8.30 -60.81 -24.09
CA LEU A 28 -7.43 -59.78 -24.66
C LEU A 28 -8.07 -59.08 -25.87
N THR A 29 -8.77 -59.82 -26.73
CA THR A 29 -9.33 -59.33 -28.01
C THR A 29 -10.72 -58.74 -27.91
N THR A 30 -11.45 -58.99 -26.82
CA THR A 30 -12.85 -58.57 -26.69
C THR A 30 -13.08 -57.74 -25.42
N VAL A 31 -12.60 -58.19 -24.27
CA VAL A 31 -12.81 -57.49 -22.98
C VAL A 31 -11.79 -56.37 -22.76
N ALA A 32 -10.52 -56.64 -23.08
CA ALA A 32 -9.43 -55.69 -22.84
C ALA A 32 -9.14 -54.77 -24.03
N THR A 33 -9.87 -54.90 -25.15
CA THR A 33 -9.64 -54.17 -26.40
C THR A 33 -9.68 -52.66 -26.19
N GLU A 34 -10.71 -52.13 -25.52
CA GLU A 34 -10.78 -50.70 -25.24
C GLU A 34 -9.60 -50.21 -24.39
N ARG A 35 -9.11 -51.04 -23.46
CA ARG A 35 -7.97 -50.71 -22.60
C ARG A 35 -6.67 -50.69 -23.39
N TYR A 36 -6.43 -51.70 -24.23
CA TYR A 36 -5.24 -51.77 -25.07
C TYR A 36 -5.27 -50.75 -26.21
N GLU A 37 -6.45 -50.42 -26.73
CA GLU A 37 -6.63 -49.36 -27.71
C GLU A 37 -6.33 -47.98 -27.09
N LYS A 38 -6.80 -47.72 -25.86
CA LYS A 38 -6.38 -46.54 -25.08
C LYS A 38 -4.87 -46.51 -24.81
N LEU A 39 -4.26 -47.62 -24.41
CA LEU A 39 -2.82 -47.71 -24.17
C LEU A 39 -2.00 -47.53 -25.47
N SER A 40 -2.52 -48.03 -26.60
CA SER A 40 -1.91 -47.90 -27.93
C SER A 40 -1.99 -46.48 -28.47
N ARG A 41 -3.10 -45.77 -28.22
CA ARG A 41 -3.28 -44.38 -28.67
C ARG A 41 -2.37 -43.40 -27.94
N ARG A 42 -1.79 -43.78 -26.78
CA ARG A 42 -1.01 -42.89 -25.89
C ARG A 42 -1.70 -41.51 -25.76
N PRO A 43 -2.97 -41.46 -25.31
CA PRO A 43 -3.73 -40.22 -25.24
C PRO A 43 -2.94 -39.23 -24.41
N LYS A 44 -2.77 -38.04 -24.96
CA LYS A 44 -2.20 -36.92 -24.21
C LYS A 44 -3.34 -36.26 -23.46
N TYR A 45 -3.04 -35.76 -22.27
CA TYR A 45 -3.99 -35.00 -21.47
C TYR A 45 -3.54 -33.55 -21.43
N LYS A 46 -4.52 -32.64 -21.50
CA LYS A 46 -4.32 -31.20 -21.35
C LYS A 46 -5.09 -30.73 -20.13
N THR A 47 -4.40 -30.13 -19.18
CA THR A 47 -5.02 -29.52 -18.00
C THR A 47 -5.11 -28.01 -18.21
N VAL A 48 -6.32 -27.47 -18.12
CA VAL A 48 -6.60 -26.03 -18.21
C VAL A 48 -7.14 -25.56 -16.87
N PHE A 49 -6.45 -24.62 -16.24
CA PHE A 49 -6.94 -23.98 -15.03
C PHE A 49 -8.01 -22.93 -15.37
N VAL A 50 -9.11 -22.96 -14.62
CA VAL A 50 -10.20 -21.98 -14.73
C VAL A 50 -10.16 -21.08 -13.50
N GLU A 51 -10.06 -19.77 -13.73
CA GLU A 51 -10.03 -18.78 -12.67
C GLU A 51 -11.39 -18.68 -11.96
N PRO A 52 -11.42 -18.64 -10.62
CA PRO A 52 -12.65 -18.42 -9.86
C PRO A 52 -13.08 -16.95 -9.87
N LEU A 53 -14.38 -16.71 -9.64
CA LEU A 53 -14.87 -15.37 -9.39
C LEU A 53 -14.46 -14.92 -8.00
N ARG A 54 -13.78 -13.78 -7.89
CA ARG A 54 -13.41 -13.19 -6.60
C ARG A 54 -14.66 -12.75 -5.83
N GLY A 55 -14.73 -13.03 -4.53
CA GLY A 55 -15.85 -12.65 -3.67
C GLY A 55 -16.14 -11.15 -3.65
N THR A 56 -17.42 -10.76 -3.68
CA THR A 56 -17.84 -9.35 -3.57
C THR A 56 -17.72 -8.84 -2.15
N ILE A 57 -17.41 -7.55 -1.96
CA ILE A 57 -17.38 -6.90 -0.65
C ILE A 57 -18.55 -5.94 -0.53
N ARG A 58 -19.31 -6.08 0.55
CA ARG A 58 -20.50 -5.29 0.83
C ARG A 58 -20.45 -4.68 2.22
N ASP A 59 -21.19 -3.61 2.41
CA ASP A 59 -21.36 -2.99 3.73
C ASP A 59 -22.38 -3.77 4.59
N ARG A 60 -22.63 -3.29 5.81
CA ARG A 60 -23.56 -3.94 6.74
C ARG A 60 -25.03 -3.89 6.29
N PHE A 61 -25.38 -3.00 5.36
CA PHE A 61 -26.71 -2.79 4.79
C PHE A 61 -26.83 -3.38 3.38
N ASN A 62 -25.86 -4.23 2.96
CA ASN A 62 -25.81 -4.88 1.66
C ASN A 62 -25.50 -3.96 0.47
N GLU A 63 -25.03 -2.73 0.73
CA GLU A 63 -24.52 -1.82 -0.30
C GLU A 63 -23.21 -2.36 -0.90
N VAL A 64 -23.03 -2.19 -2.20
CA VAL A 64 -21.87 -2.74 -2.92
C VAL A 64 -20.68 -1.80 -2.79
N LEU A 65 -19.64 -2.24 -2.07
CA LEU A 65 -18.37 -1.52 -1.97
C LEU A 65 -17.36 -2.00 -3.02
N VAL A 66 -17.33 -3.31 -3.28
CA VAL A 66 -16.43 -3.90 -4.30
C VAL A 66 -17.12 -5.05 -5.02
N THR A 67 -17.07 -5.00 -6.35
CA THR A 67 -17.65 -6.00 -7.26
C THR A 67 -16.63 -6.38 -8.34
N ASN A 68 -17.02 -7.25 -9.26
CA ASN A 68 -16.26 -7.55 -10.46
C ASN A 68 -17.06 -7.12 -11.69
N LYS A 69 -16.39 -6.53 -12.68
CA LYS A 69 -16.93 -6.26 -14.02
C LYS A 69 -16.23 -7.16 -15.03
N ILE A 70 -16.94 -7.57 -16.06
CA ILE A 70 -16.32 -8.29 -17.17
C ILE A 70 -15.38 -7.35 -17.94
N SER A 71 -14.23 -7.86 -18.32
CA SER A 71 -13.29 -7.22 -19.23
C SER A 71 -12.89 -8.22 -20.30
N TYR A 72 -12.85 -7.77 -21.55
CA TYR A 72 -12.42 -8.58 -22.66
C TYR A 72 -10.91 -8.42 -22.83
N SER A 73 -10.20 -9.54 -22.83
CA SER A 73 -8.74 -9.55 -23.01
C SER A 73 -8.34 -10.50 -24.11
N VAL A 74 -7.36 -10.09 -24.90
CA VAL A 74 -6.77 -10.89 -25.95
C VAL A 74 -5.37 -11.25 -25.54
N GLY A 75 -5.06 -12.52 -25.69
CA GLY A 75 -3.80 -13.07 -25.26
C GLY A 75 -3.41 -14.27 -26.09
N ILE A 76 -2.36 -14.93 -25.65
CA ILE A 76 -1.85 -16.10 -26.32
C ILE A 76 -1.67 -17.22 -25.30
N MET A 77 -1.79 -18.45 -25.75
CA MET A 77 -1.51 -19.66 -24.99
C MET A 77 -0.38 -20.41 -25.70
N TYR A 78 0.82 -20.35 -25.13
CA TYR A 78 2.02 -20.81 -25.83
C TYR A 78 2.03 -22.32 -26.07
N GLU A 79 1.37 -23.10 -25.20
CA GLU A 79 1.23 -24.54 -25.35
C GLU A 79 0.65 -24.94 -26.71
N ASP A 80 -0.30 -24.17 -27.25
CA ASP A 80 -0.88 -24.47 -28.55
C ASP A 80 0.12 -24.26 -29.69
N LEU A 81 1.10 -23.36 -29.51
CA LEU A 81 2.20 -23.12 -30.44
C LEU A 81 3.23 -24.26 -30.43
N LEU A 82 3.23 -25.11 -29.39
CA LEU A 82 4.14 -26.26 -29.31
C LEU A 82 3.84 -27.32 -30.38
N SER A 83 2.60 -27.36 -30.87
CA SER A 83 2.17 -28.21 -32.00
C SER A 83 2.96 -27.92 -33.28
N ILE A 84 3.37 -26.65 -33.48
CA ILE A 84 4.16 -26.23 -34.63
C ILE A 84 5.62 -26.62 -34.37
N PRO A 85 6.27 -27.41 -35.24
CA PRO A 85 7.63 -27.85 -34.99
C PRO A 85 8.59 -26.66 -34.94
N ARG A 86 9.51 -26.67 -33.96
CA ARG A 86 10.55 -25.64 -33.83
C ARG A 86 11.47 -25.61 -35.05
N ILE A 87 11.75 -26.77 -35.63
CA ILE A 87 12.66 -26.97 -36.76
C ILE A 87 12.00 -27.95 -37.74
N ARG A 88 12.01 -27.62 -39.02
CA ARG A 88 11.63 -28.54 -40.10
C ARG A 88 12.72 -28.54 -41.17
N TRP A 89 13.17 -29.71 -41.58
CA TRP A 89 14.11 -29.84 -42.68
C TRP A 89 13.34 -29.91 -44.00
N LYS A 90 13.69 -29.06 -44.96
CA LYS A 90 13.15 -29.09 -46.32
C LYS A 90 14.26 -29.58 -47.25
N THR A 91 13.95 -30.56 -48.08
CA THR A 91 14.91 -31.11 -49.04
C THR A 91 14.54 -30.57 -50.42
N ASN A 92 15.44 -29.79 -51.03
CA ASN A 92 15.32 -29.34 -52.41
C ASN A 92 16.48 -29.97 -53.19
N GLY A 93 16.24 -31.11 -53.85
CA GLY A 93 17.31 -31.88 -54.51
C GLY A 93 18.33 -32.46 -53.52
N LYS A 94 19.63 -32.15 -53.71
CA LYS A 94 20.75 -32.67 -52.89
C LYS A 94 21.03 -31.87 -51.60
N THR A 95 20.37 -30.71 -51.39
CA THR A 95 20.63 -29.82 -50.25
C THR A 95 19.46 -29.83 -49.25
N ARG A 96 19.77 -30.06 -47.97
CA ARG A 96 18.83 -29.97 -46.85
C ARG A 96 18.90 -28.58 -46.23
N THR A 97 17.83 -27.80 -46.33
CA THR A 97 17.72 -26.48 -45.68
C THR A 97 16.91 -26.59 -44.40
N ARG A 98 17.38 -25.91 -43.34
CA ARG A 98 16.71 -25.86 -42.03
C ARG A 98 15.73 -24.69 -42.02
N THR A 99 14.45 -24.98 -41.85
CA THR A 99 13.39 -23.96 -41.68
C THR A 99 12.95 -23.90 -40.22
N PHE A 100 12.42 -22.74 -39.79
CA PHE A 100 11.94 -22.51 -38.41
C PHE A 100 10.45 -22.15 -38.41
N PRO A 101 9.54 -23.10 -38.71
CA PRO A 101 8.12 -22.82 -38.93
C PRO A 101 7.44 -22.11 -37.75
N ARG A 102 7.78 -22.48 -36.51
CA ARG A 102 7.22 -21.83 -35.32
C ARG A 102 7.63 -20.36 -35.20
N LYS A 103 8.87 -20.03 -35.54
CA LYS A 103 9.36 -18.65 -35.49
C LYS A 103 8.60 -17.79 -36.51
N GLU A 104 8.54 -18.27 -37.76
CA GLU A 104 7.81 -17.60 -38.84
C GLU A 104 6.32 -17.41 -38.51
N TYR A 105 5.69 -18.42 -37.90
CA TYR A 105 4.30 -18.33 -37.46
C TYR A 105 4.11 -17.28 -36.35
N THR A 106 4.98 -17.30 -35.34
CA THR A 106 4.91 -16.36 -34.20
C THR A 106 5.02 -14.91 -34.67
N GLU A 107 5.91 -14.65 -35.63
CA GLU A 107 6.05 -13.32 -36.24
C GLU A 107 4.81 -12.92 -37.06
N LYS A 108 4.19 -13.86 -37.80
CA LYS A 108 2.94 -13.58 -38.53
C LYS A 108 1.80 -13.25 -37.58
N LEU A 109 1.62 -14.03 -36.51
CA LEU A 109 0.60 -13.79 -35.48
C LEU A 109 0.82 -12.44 -34.80
N ALA A 110 2.07 -12.12 -34.46
CA ALA A 110 2.41 -10.84 -33.85
C ALA A 110 2.11 -9.65 -34.78
N ARG A 111 2.43 -9.73 -36.08
CA ARG A 111 2.07 -8.69 -37.06
C ARG A 111 0.56 -8.52 -37.20
N PHE A 112 -0.19 -9.63 -37.17
CA PHE A 112 -1.64 -9.59 -37.22
C PHE A 112 -2.22 -8.85 -36.00
N LEU A 113 -1.76 -9.19 -34.79
CA LEU A 113 -2.20 -8.54 -33.55
C LEU A 113 -1.78 -7.07 -33.49
N ALA A 114 -0.54 -6.77 -33.87
CA ALA A 114 -0.01 -5.41 -33.98
C ALA A 114 -0.91 -4.51 -34.86
N GLY A 115 -1.37 -5.03 -36.00
CA GLY A 115 -2.28 -4.31 -36.90
C GLY A 115 -3.68 -4.06 -36.35
N GLN A 116 -4.10 -4.75 -35.28
CA GLN A 116 -5.40 -4.50 -34.62
C GLN A 116 -5.29 -3.47 -33.48
N PHE A 117 -4.12 -3.30 -32.90
CA PHE A 117 -3.95 -2.61 -31.61
C PHE A 117 -2.81 -1.56 -31.59
N ASP A 118 -2.22 -1.24 -32.75
CA ASP A 118 -1.16 -0.24 -32.93
C ASP A 118 0.06 -0.41 -32.00
N VAL A 119 0.64 -1.62 -31.97
CA VAL A 119 1.87 -1.92 -31.22
C VAL A 119 2.89 -2.59 -32.14
N ASP A 120 4.17 -2.49 -31.79
CA ASP A 120 5.24 -3.14 -32.54
C ASP A 120 5.09 -4.68 -32.51
N PRO A 121 5.07 -5.36 -33.67
CA PRO A 121 5.07 -6.82 -33.75
C PRO A 121 6.22 -7.46 -32.96
N THR A 122 7.38 -6.80 -32.90
CA THR A 122 8.58 -7.31 -32.21
C THR A 122 8.36 -7.41 -30.72
N ASP A 123 7.68 -6.43 -30.12
CA ASP A 123 7.33 -6.42 -28.69
C ASP A 123 6.41 -7.58 -28.34
N ILE A 124 5.45 -7.89 -29.22
CA ILE A 124 4.54 -9.03 -29.03
C ILE A 124 5.33 -10.35 -29.15
N VAL A 125 6.24 -10.47 -30.12
CA VAL A 125 7.12 -11.65 -30.26
C VAL A 125 7.98 -11.87 -29.01
N ASP A 126 8.61 -10.82 -28.51
CA ASP A 126 9.43 -10.91 -27.30
C ASP A 126 8.57 -11.17 -26.06
N LEU A 127 7.36 -10.59 -25.96
CA LEU A 127 6.40 -10.94 -24.90
C LEU A 127 6.05 -12.43 -24.93
N ILE A 128 5.72 -12.97 -26.11
CA ILE A 128 5.40 -14.39 -26.32
C ILE A 128 6.56 -15.26 -25.82
N TYR A 129 7.79 -15.00 -26.27
CA TYR A 129 8.94 -15.82 -25.91
C TYR A 129 9.41 -15.63 -24.45
N SER A 130 9.21 -14.45 -23.86
CA SER A 130 9.57 -14.17 -22.47
C SER A 130 8.78 -15.04 -21.49
N GLN A 131 7.47 -15.18 -21.75
CA GLN A 131 6.53 -15.88 -20.88
C GLN A 131 6.47 -17.38 -21.20
N ALA A 132 6.66 -17.74 -22.46
CA ALA A 132 6.71 -19.13 -22.95
C ALA A 132 7.73 -20.02 -22.21
N ALA A 133 8.85 -19.44 -21.76
CA ALA A 133 9.92 -20.17 -21.10
C ALA A 133 9.52 -20.68 -19.70
N ILE A 134 8.52 -20.10 -19.06
CA ILE A 134 8.24 -20.33 -17.63
C ILE A 134 6.93 -21.10 -17.42
N PHE A 135 5.87 -20.73 -18.15
CA PHE A 135 4.52 -21.31 -18.00
C PHE A 135 3.80 -21.42 -19.37
N PRO A 136 4.16 -22.40 -20.21
CA PRO A 136 3.58 -22.52 -21.55
C PRO A 136 2.07 -22.75 -21.56
N SER A 137 1.53 -23.38 -20.50
CA SER A 137 0.10 -23.68 -20.34
C SER A 137 -0.73 -22.53 -19.76
N MET A 138 -0.12 -21.38 -19.42
CA MET A 138 -0.86 -20.22 -18.95
C MET A 138 -1.24 -19.29 -20.10
N PHE A 139 -2.44 -18.73 -19.99
CA PHE A 139 -2.87 -17.63 -20.86
C PHE A 139 -2.11 -16.37 -20.45
N PHE A 140 -1.45 -15.73 -21.41
CA PHE A 140 -0.82 -14.43 -21.18
C PHE A 140 -1.54 -13.35 -21.97
N THR A 141 -1.97 -12.32 -21.24
CA THR A 141 -2.65 -11.19 -21.84
C THR A 141 -1.66 -10.34 -22.64
N VAL A 142 -1.97 -10.14 -23.92
CA VAL A 142 -1.26 -9.18 -24.79
C VAL A 142 -1.98 -7.82 -24.71
N TYR A 143 -3.31 -7.83 -24.73
CA TYR A 143 -4.16 -6.64 -24.58
C TYR A 143 -5.32 -6.84 -23.62
N GLU A 144 -5.63 -5.79 -22.88
CA GLU A 144 -6.73 -5.73 -21.92
C GLU A 144 -7.76 -4.69 -22.32
N ALA A 145 -8.99 -4.87 -21.83
CA ALA A 145 -10.10 -3.94 -22.05
C ALA A 145 -10.35 -3.69 -23.55
N VAL A 146 -10.30 -4.78 -24.33
CA VAL A 146 -10.65 -4.78 -25.75
C VAL A 146 -12.14 -4.49 -25.89
N ASP A 147 -12.53 -3.76 -26.94
CA ASP A 147 -13.94 -3.54 -27.22
C ASP A 147 -14.63 -4.87 -27.59
N GLU A 148 -15.93 -4.93 -27.33
CA GLU A 148 -16.70 -6.17 -27.51
C GLU A 148 -16.70 -6.67 -28.96
N GLN A 149 -16.68 -5.77 -29.94
CA GLN A 149 -16.67 -6.14 -31.37
C GLN A 149 -15.34 -6.79 -31.76
N THR A 150 -14.23 -6.18 -31.39
CA THR A 150 -12.88 -6.72 -31.61
C THR A 150 -12.67 -8.03 -30.86
N TYR A 151 -13.22 -8.16 -29.65
CA TYR A 151 -13.22 -9.41 -28.90
C TYR A 151 -13.87 -10.56 -29.69
N TYR A 152 -15.11 -10.38 -30.15
CA TYR A 152 -15.80 -11.44 -30.90
C TYR A 152 -15.13 -11.73 -32.24
N LYS A 153 -14.62 -10.70 -32.93
CA LYS A 153 -13.82 -10.86 -34.16
C LYS A 153 -12.61 -11.77 -33.92
N LEU A 154 -11.83 -11.49 -32.88
CA LEU A 154 -10.62 -12.27 -32.57
C LEU A 154 -10.95 -13.66 -32.01
N ARG A 155 -12.05 -13.78 -31.24
CA ARG A 155 -12.56 -15.08 -30.76
C ARG A 155 -12.95 -16.00 -31.93
N PHE A 156 -13.55 -15.45 -32.98
CA PHE A 156 -13.89 -16.22 -34.18
C PHE A 156 -12.62 -16.74 -34.89
N LEU A 157 -11.56 -15.94 -34.91
CA LEU A 157 -10.28 -16.26 -35.55
C LEU A 157 -9.38 -17.21 -34.74
N GLU A 158 -9.75 -17.61 -33.52
CA GLU A 158 -8.97 -18.56 -32.70
C GLU A 158 -8.75 -19.91 -33.37
N LYS A 159 -9.67 -20.33 -34.26
CA LYS A 159 -9.55 -21.58 -35.03
C LYS A 159 -8.48 -21.47 -36.12
N GLU A 160 -8.33 -20.30 -36.70
CA GLU A 160 -7.39 -20.03 -37.80
C GLU A 160 -5.98 -19.72 -37.28
N TRP A 161 -5.90 -19.16 -36.07
CA TRP A 161 -4.65 -18.78 -35.42
C TRP A 161 -4.38 -19.62 -34.16
N PRO A 162 -3.73 -20.80 -34.30
CA PRO A 162 -3.22 -21.56 -33.16
C PRO A 162 -2.46 -20.68 -32.14
N GLY A 163 -2.82 -20.78 -30.87
CA GLY A 163 -2.24 -19.97 -29.79
C GLY A 163 -2.96 -18.65 -29.52
N LEU A 164 -3.72 -18.07 -30.45
CA LEU A 164 -4.56 -16.90 -30.17
C LEU A 164 -5.71 -17.30 -29.25
N ARG A 165 -5.94 -16.52 -28.20
CA ARG A 165 -7.07 -16.71 -27.28
C ARG A 165 -7.68 -15.35 -26.91
N ALA A 166 -9.00 -15.27 -26.95
CA ALA A 166 -9.81 -14.16 -26.49
C ALA A 166 -10.61 -14.63 -25.28
N LYS A 167 -10.23 -14.16 -24.10
CA LYS A 167 -10.85 -14.54 -22.82
C LYS A 167 -11.58 -13.38 -22.18
N ILE A 168 -12.67 -13.70 -21.48
CA ILE A 168 -13.37 -12.76 -20.61
C ILE A 168 -12.80 -12.95 -19.21
N PHE A 169 -12.30 -11.86 -18.62
CA PHE A 169 -11.80 -11.87 -17.24
C PHE A 169 -12.69 -11.02 -16.34
N PRO A 170 -12.97 -11.47 -15.11
CA PRO A 170 -13.54 -10.62 -14.08
C PRO A 170 -12.46 -9.64 -13.58
N VAL A 171 -12.63 -8.36 -13.88
CA VAL A 171 -11.78 -7.29 -13.36
C VAL A 171 -12.45 -6.66 -12.15
N ARG A 172 -11.68 -6.44 -11.09
CA ARG A 172 -12.19 -5.83 -9.86
C ARG A 172 -12.72 -4.42 -10.14
N HIS A 173 -13.80 -4.03 -9.50
CA HIS A 173 -14.46 -2.74 -9.71
C HIS A 173 -14.91 -2.15 -8.38
N TYR A 174 -14.57 -0.89 -8.15
CA TYR A 174 -14.83 -0.12 -6.93
C TYR A 174 -15.84 1.00 -7.25
N PRO A 175 -17.15 0.80 -7.08
CA PRO A 175 -18.18 1.76 -7.53
C PRO A 175 -18.08 3.13 -6.86
N GLU A 176 -17.70 3.17 -5.59
CA GLU A 176 -17.59 4.41 -4.79
C GLU A 176 -16.21 5.09 -4.90
N GLY A 177 -15.33 4.63 -5.79
CA GLY A 177 -14.02 5.24 -6.05
C GLY A 177 -13.12 5.32 -4.81
N THR A 178 -12.90 6.53 -4.31
CA THR A 178 -12.00 6.79 -3.18
C THR A 178 -12.55 6.41 -1.81
N THR A 179 -13.87 6.17 -1.70
CA THR A 179 -14.50 5.90 -0.41
C THR A 179 -14.07 4.58 0.19
N ALA A 180 -13.74 4.61 1.49
CA ALA A 180 -13.17 3.48 2.23
C ALA A 180 -11.87 2.93 1.64
N SER A 181 -11.18 3.65 0.75
CA SER A 181 -9.97 3.15 0.04
C SER A 181 -8.89 2.62 0.98
N SER A 182 -8.59 3.34 2.07
CA SER A 182 -7.61 2.92 3.07
C SER A 182 -8.02 1.66 3.86
N VAL A 183 -9.31 1.34 3.89
CA VAL A 183 -9.86 0.16 4.57
C VAL A 183 -9.98 -1.02 3.62
N LEU A 184 -10.56 -0.80 2.43
CA LEU A 184 -10.72 -1.81 1.39
C LEU A 184 -9.34 -2.29 0.89
N GLY A 185 -8.41 -1.35 0.73
CA GLY A 185 -7.11 -1.58 0.12
C GLY A 185 -7.22 -1.73 -1.39
N TYR A 186 -6.19 -2.31 -1.99
CA TYR A 186 -6.09 -2.48 -3.44
C TYR A 186 -5.52 -3.84 -3.82
N LEU A 187 -5.79 -4.23 -5.07
CA LEU A 187 -5.16 -5.39 -5.70
C LEU A 187 -3.85 -4.99 -6.38
N GLY A 188 -2.91 -5.92 -6.46
CA GLY A 188 -1.71 -5.77 -7.25
C GLY A 188 -1.20 -7.13 -7.70
N LYS A 189 -0.43 -7.16 -8.78
CA LYS A 189 0.14 -8.41 -9.29
C LYS A 189 1.06 -9.07 -8.27
N MET A 190 1.12 -10.39 -8.30
CA MET A 190 2.26 -11.09 -7.69
C MET A 190 3.53 -10.64 -8.42
N ASP A 191 4.55 -10.25 -7.66
CA ASP A 191 5.83 -9.90 -8.23
C ASP A 191 6.44 -11.12 -8.93
N PHE A 192 6.91 -10.93 -10.17
CA PHE A 192 7.44 -12.00 -11.00
C PHE A 192 8.66 -12.67 -10.36
N GLN A 193 9.51 -11.90 -9.66
CA GLN A 193 10.64 -12.46 -8.92
C GLN A 193 10.19 -13.35 -7.76
N SER A 194 9.12 -12.94 -7.07
CA SER A 194 8.49 -13.75 -6.03
C SER A 194 7.95 -15.09 -6.58
N GLY A 195 7.36 -15.08 -7.77
CA GLY A 195 6.93 -16.30 -8.46
C GLY A 195 8.10 -17.24 -8.81
N ILE A 196 9.22 -16.68 -9.30
CA ILE A 196 10.44 -17.46 -9.59
C ILE A 196 10.97 -18.12 -8.31
N ARG A 197 11.11 -17.36 -7.22
CA ARG A 197 11.60 -17.89 -5.93
C ARG A 197 10.73 -19.04 -5.41
N LYS A 198 9.40 -18.91 -5.50
CA LYS A 198 8.46 -19.98 -5.11
C LYS A 198 8.59 -21.23 -5.98
N LYS A 199 8.83 -21.08 -7.29
CA LYS A 199 9.06 -22.21 -8.21
C LYS A 199 10.39 -22.92 -7.92
N GLU A 200 11.42 -22.17 -7.58
CA GLU A 200 12.72 -22.73 -7.15
C GLU A 200 12.59 -23.51 -5.84
N GLU A 201 11.88 -22.94 -4.86
CA GLU A 201 11.56 -23.61 -3.60
C GLU A 201 10.79 -24.91 -3.87
N LEU A 202 9.73 -24.86 -4.69
CA LEU A 202 8.95 -26.03 -5.05
C LEU A 202 9.80 -27.11 -5.73
N SER A 203 10.65 -26.74 -6.69
CA SER A 203 11.50 -27.70 -7.41
C SER A 203 12.49 -28.38 -6.47
N ARG A 204 13.04 -27.64 -5.50
CA ARG A 204 13.94 -28.18 -4.47
C ARG A 204 13.22 -29.16 -3.54
N LEU A 205 12.01 -28.82 -3.10
CA LEU A 205 11.23 -29.69 -2.22
C LEU A 205 10.73 -30.94 -2.96
N LEU A 206 10.36 -30.83 -4.25
CA LEU A 206 10.01 -31.98 -5.08
C LEU A 206 11.20 -32.91 -5.31
N ALA A 207 12.41 -32.37 -5.54
CA ALA A 207 13.62 -33.20 -5.64
C ALA A 207 13.90 -33.96 -4.34
N TYR A 208 13.72 -33.31 -3.19
CA TYR A 208 13.80 -33.99 -1.89
C TYR A 208 12.75 -35.11 -1.77
N MET A 209 11.52 -34.89 -2.23
CA MET A 209 10.49 -35.94 -2.18
C MET A 209 10.80 -37.11 -3.11
N GLN A 210 11.37 -36.82 -4.29
CA GLN A 210 11.84 -37.86 -5.20
C GLN A 210 12.98 -38.68 -4.58
N ASP A 211 13.94 -38.05 -3.92
CA ASP A 211 14.99 -38.75 -3.17
C ASP A 211 14.39 -39.68 -2.10
N VAL A 212 13.37 -39.22 -1.37
CA VAL A 212 12.67 -40.01 -0.36
C VAL A 212 11.94 -41.20 -1.00
N GLU A 213 11.26 -41.00 -2.13
CA GLU A 213 10.60 -42.08 -2.89
C GLU A 213 11.59 -43.10 -3.45
N GLU A 214 12.78 -42.65 -3.88
CA GLU A 214 13.87 -43.49 -4.39
C GLU A 214 14.74 -44.10 -3.27
N LEU A 215 14.36 -43.91 -1.99
CA LEU A 215 15.08 -44.39 -0.80
C LEU A 215 16.53 -43.87 -0.70
N ILE A 216 16.80 -42.71 -1.29
CA ILE A 216 18.08 -42.01 -1.20
C ILE A 216 18.12 -41.23 0.12
N PRO A 217 19.15 -41.43 0.98
CA PRO A 217 19.23 -40.73 2.25
C PRO A 217 19.56 -39.24 2.05
N SER A 218 18.53 -38.41 1.96
CA SER A 218 18.62 -36.95 1.86
C SER A 218 18.22 -36.28 3.19
N PRO A 219 19.01 -35.30 3.70
CA PRO A 219 18.67 -34.57 4.92
C PRO A 219 17.41 -33.70 4.72
N LEU A 220 16.66 -33.47 5.80
CA LEU A 220 15.50 -32.57 5.79
C LEU A 220 15.90 -31.18 5.28
N PRO A 221 15.12 -30.57 4.36
CA PRO A 221 15.39 -29.23 3.87
C PRO A 221 15.43 -28.21 5.01
N ALA A 222 16.32 -27.22 4.92
CA ALA A 222 16.50 -26.20 5.94
C ALA A 222 15.18 -25.44 6.23
N GLY A 223 14.83 -25.31 7.51
CA GLY A 223 13.60 -24.63 7.96
C GLY A 223 12.40 -25.54 8.21
N PHE A 224 12.51 -26.85 7.95
CA PHE A 224 11.46 -27.83 8.22
C PHE A 224 11.86 -28.77 9.35
N THR A 225 10.93 -29.05 10.27
CA THR A 225 11.16 -29.99 11.37
C THR A 225 10.62 -31.39 11.07
N SER A 226 9.82 -31.55 10.01
CA SER A 226 9.26 -32.84 9.59
C SER A 226 8.98 -32.90 8.08
N GLN A 227 8.88 -34.12 7.54
CA GLN A 227 8.49 -34.36 6.14
C GLN A 227 7.05 -33.91 5.85
N ILE A 228 6.15 -33.95 6.84
CA ILE A 228 4.77 -33.50 6.70
C ILE A 228 4.73 -32.00 6.36
N GLN A 229 5.53 -31.18 7.06
CA GLN A 229 5.63 -29.75 6.76
C GLN A 229 6.16 -29.49 5.34
N VAL A 230 7.03 -30.37 4.82
CA VAL A 230 7.51 -30.28 3.44
C VAL A 230 6.38 -30.54 2.44
N VAL A 231 5.57 -31.57 2.67
CA VAL A 231 4.40 -31.88 1.82
C VAL A 231 3.37 -30.76 1.86
N GLU A 232 3.05 -30.22 3.04
CA GLU A 232 2.16 -29.07 3.20
C GLU A 232 2.68 -27.85 2.44
N ARG A 233 3.98 -27.58 2.55
CA ARG A 233 4.62 -26.46 1.83
C ARG A 233 4.61 -26.66 0.33
N ILE A 234 4.85 -27.87 -0.18
CA ILE A 234 4.73 -28.20 -1.60
C ILE A 234 3.33 -27.86 -2.10
N HIS A 235 2.29 -28.27 -1.35
CA HIS A 235 0.91 -28.00 -1.71
C HIS A 235 0.59 -26.49 -1.71
N GLU A 236 1.06 -25.75 -0.71
CA GLU A 236 0.94 -24.30 -0.64
C GLU A 236 1.61 -23.62 -1.84
N LEU A 237 2.85 -23.99 -2.15
CA LEU A 237 3.62 -23.43 -3.28
C LEU A 237 2.97 -23.74 -4.62
N GLN A 238 2.49 -24.97 -4.83
CA GLN A 238 1.75 -25.34 -6.04
C GLN A 238 0.48 -24.51 -6.18
N THR A 239 -0.23 -24.24 -5.08
CA THR A 239 -1.42 -23.41 -5.05
C THR A 239 -1.08 -21.95 -5.38
N ASP A 240 -0.07 -21.39 -4.72
CA ASP A 240 0.40 -20.02 -4.94
C ASP A 240 0.90 -19.77 -6.37
N LEU A 241 1.58 -20.76 -6.96
CA LEU A 241 2.07 -20.66 -8.33
C LEU A 241 0.94 -20.62 -9.36
N LYS A 242 -0.25 -21.18 -9.06
CA LYS A 242 -1.45 -21.01 -9.90
C LYS A 242 -1.93 -19.56 -9.93
N PHE A 243 -1.65 -18.78 -8.89
CA PHE A 243 -1.97 -17.35 -8.82
C PHE A 243 -0.91 -16.45 -9.46
N VAL A 244 0.20 -16.99 -10.00
CA VAL A 244 1.24 -16.17 -10.65
C VAL A 244 0.65 -15.51 -11.90
N GLY A 245 0.75 -14.19 -11.99
CA GLY A 245 0.13 -13.39 -13.05
C GLY A 245 -1.26 -12.85 -12.71
N THR A 246 -1.92 -13.40 -11.67
CA THR A 246 -3.22 -12.90 -11.18
C THR A 246 -3.07 -11.74 -10.18
N LEU A 247 -4.15 -10.99 -10.00
CA LEU A 247 -4.24 -9.91 -9.04
C LEU A 247 -4.49 -10.44 -7.62
N GLN A 248 -3.67 -10.00 -6.66
CA GLN A 248 -3.80 -10.34 -5.24
C GLN A 248 -3.98 -9.10 -4.38
N GLY A 249 -4.71 -9.22 -3.27
CA GLY A 249 -4.82 -8.15 -2.29
C GLY A 249 -3.47 -7.74 -1.70
N LYS A 250 -3.13 -6.46 -1.80
CA LYS A 250 -1.85 -5.91 -1.31
C LYS A 250 -1.98 -5.08 -0.03
N ALA A 251 -3.17 -4.58 0.25
CA ALA A 251 -3.50 -3.81 1.45
C ALA A 251 -4.96 -4.05 1.88
N GLY A 252 -5.30 -3.62 3.09
CA GLY A 252 -6.65 -3.53 3.63
C GLY A 252 -7.37 -4.87 3.74
N VAL A 253 -8.70 -4.81 3.57
CA VAL A 253 -9.60 -5.96 3.51
C VAL A 253 -9.21 -6.91 2.38
N GLU A 254 -8.85 -6.39 1.21
CA GLU A 254 -8.47 -7.21 0.05
C GLU A 254 -7.28 -8.13 0.37
N ARG A 255 -6.28 -7.65 1.13
CA ARG A 255 -5.16 -8.47 1.59
C ARG A 255 -5.54 -9.39 2.74
N THR A 256 -6.20 -8.85 3.75
CA THR A 256 -6.45 -9.59 4.99
C THR A 256 -7.39 -10.77 4.77
N PHE A 257 -8.35 -10.62 3.86
CA PHE A 257 -9.29 -11.68 3.47
C PHE A 257 -8.96 -12.28 2.11
N GLN A 258 -7.69 -12.20 1.65
CA GLN A 258 -7.28 -12.74 0.35
C GLN A 258 -7.66 -14.22 0.19
N ALA A 259 -7.44 -15.04 1.22
CA ALA A 259 -7.75 -16.48 1.18
C ALA A 259 -9.25 -16.76 1.01
N ASP A 260 -10.11 -15.96 1.66
CA ASP A 260 -11.57 -16.10 1.54
C ASP A 260 -12.09 -15.51 0.22
N LEU A 261 -11.54 -14.37 -0.22
CA LEU A 261 -12.01 -13.62 -1.38
C LEU A 261 -11.54 -14.23 -2.70
N ALA A 262 -10.34 -14.81 -2.78
CA ALA A 262 -9.76 -15.25 -4.06
C ALA A 262 -10.53 -16.40 -4.71
N GLY A 263 -11.17 -17.27 -3.93
CA GLY A 263 -11.75 -18.51 -4.44
C GLY A 263 -10.69 -19.58 -4.74
N ARG A 264 -11.12 -20.73 -5.23
CA ARG A 264 -10.24 -21.86 -5.60
C ARG A 264 -10.31 -22.11 -7.10
N PHE A 265 -9.17 -22.29 -7.74
CA PHE A 265 -9.09 -22.60 -9.16
C PHE A 265 -9.81 -23.90 -9.49
N GLY A 266 -10.52 -23.89 -10.62
CA GLY A 266 -11.00 -25.09 -11.27
C GLY A 266 -9.87 -25.71 -12.08
N GLU A 267 -9.96 -27.02 -12.27
CA GLU A 267 -9.03 -27.79 -13.08
C GLU A 267 -9.84 -28.57 -14.11
N LYS A 268 -9.85 -28.13 -15.37
CA LYS A 268 -10.49 -28.87 -16.46
C LYS A 268 -9.45 -29.72 -17.17
N ARG A 269 -9.67 -31.03 -17.21
CA ARG A 269 -8.79 -31.97 -17.88
C ARG A 269 -9.43 -32.44 -19.18
N PHE A 270 -8.67 -32.37 -20.25
CA PHE A 270 -9.13 -32.72 -21.58
C PHE A 270 -8.28 -33.85 -22.15
N GLU A 271 -8.92 -34.86 -22.73
CA GLU A 271 -8.24 -35.80 -23.61
C GLU A 271 -8.00 -35.11 -24.96
N ILE A 272 -6.76 -35.09 -25.42
CA ILE A 272 -6.37 -34.46 -26.68
C ILE A 272 -5.89 -35.50 -27.70
N ASP A 273 -6.18 -35.26 -28.97
CA ASP A 273 -5.68 -36.05 -30.08
C ASP A 273 -4.17 -35.76 -30.34
N PRO A 274 -3.47 -36.56 -31.17
CA PRO A 274 -2.09 -36.29 -31.54
C PRO A 274 -1.85 -34.93 -32.25
N MET A 275 -2.91 -34.32 -32.80
CA MET A 275 -2.89 -33.00 -33.45
C MET A 275 -3.13 -31.84 -32.45
N GLY A 276 -3.50 -32.14 -31.20
CA GLY A 276 -3.75 -31.18 -30.13
C GLY A 276 -5.21 -30.73 -29.96
N ASN A 277 -6.16 -31.32 -30.70
CA ASN A 277 -7.57 -30.99 -30.56
C ASN A 277 -8.17 -31.67 -29.33
N THR A 278 -9.02 -30.94 -28.61
CA THR A 278 -9.79 -31.48 -27.47
C THR A 278 -10.84 -32.46 -27.97
N ILE A 279 -10.73 -33.72 -27.55
CA ILE A 279 -11.71 -34.78 -27.86
C ILE A 279 -12.87 -34.71 -26.86
N ARG A 280 -12.54 -34.71 -25.56
CA ARG A 280 -13.53 -34.68 -24.48
C ARG A 280 -12.94 -34.14 -23.18
N GLU A 281 -13.82 -33.55 -22.37
CA GLU A 281 -13.54 -33.25 -20.96
C GLU A 281 -13.57 -34.55 -20.16
N LEU A 282 -12.57 -34.75 -19.30
CA LEU A 282 -12.48 -35.92 -18.44
C LEU A 282 -13.34 -35.73 -17.17
N PRO A 283 -13.88 -36.83 -16.59
CA PRO A 283 -14.72 -36.76 -15.40
C PRO A 283 -14.03 -36.24 -14.14
N ASP A 284 -12.69 -36.23 -14.11
CA ASP A 284 -11.89 -35.71 -13.00
C ASP A 284 -11.70 -34.17 -13.06
N SER A 285 -12.39 -33.50 -13.99
CA SER A 285 -12.42 -32.04 -14.07
C SER A 285 -13.16 -31.43 -12.88
N LYS A 286 -12.52 -30.49 -12.18
CA LYS A 286 -13.08 -29.74 -11.05
C LYS A 286 -13.49 -28.33 -11.50
N ASN A 287 -14.73 -27.93 -11.21
CA ASN A 287 -15.17 -26.56 -11.43
C ASN A 287 -14.47 -25.59 -10.46
N PRO A 288 -14.23 -24.32 -10.86
CA PRO A 288 -13.71 -23.32 -9.95
C PRO A 288 -14.73 -23.02 -8.85
N VAL A 289 -14.24 -22.81 -7.62
CA VAL A 289 -15.08 -22.39 -6.50
C VAL A 289 -14.94 -20.89 -6.34
N SER A 290 -16.06 -20.17 -6.52
CA SER A 290 -16.12 -18.73 -6.32
C SER A 290 -15.69 -18.33 -4.90
N GLY A 291 -14.99 -17.20 -4.78
CA GLY A 291 -14.60 -16.63 -3.49
C GLY A 291 -15.80 -16.20 -2.65
N ARG A 292 -15.64 -16.21 -1.33
CA ARG A 292 -16.69 -15.87 -0.38
C ARG A 292 -17.08 -14.41 -0.47
N ARG A 293 -18.39 -14.13 -0.42
CA ARG A 293 -18.89 -12.76 -0.25
C ARG A 293 -18.61 -12.30 1.17
N LEU A 294 -17.98 -11.14 1.31
CA LEU A 294 -17.66 -10.54 2.60
C LEU A 294 -18.61 -9.38 2.90
N PHE A 295 -19.29 -9.46 4.03
CA PHE A 295 -20.04 -8.34 4.59
C PHE A 295 -19.19 -7.66 5.67
N LEU A 296 -18.96 -6.37 5.50
CA LEU A 296 -18.26 -5.53 6.47
C LEU A 296 -19.23 -5.00 7.52
N THR A 297 -18.68 -4.61 8.66
CA THR A 297 -19.42 -3.86 9.70
C THR A 297 -19.62 -2.39 9.31
N LEU A 298 -18.88 -1.90 8.32
CA LEU A 298 -18.97 -0.53 7.83
C LEU A 298 -20.37 -0.19 7.34
N ALA A 299 -20.76 1.06 7.54
CA ALA A 299 -21.90 1.69 6.89
C ALA A 299 -21.38 2.63 5.80
N ALA A 300 -21.61 2.29 4.52
CA ALA A 300 -21.03 3.00 3.38
C ALA A 300 -21.38 4.50 3.38
N GLN A 301 -22.64 4.82 3.67
CA GLN A 301 -23.10 6.22 3.75
C GLN A 301 -22.47 7.00 4.91
N LEU A 302 -22.22 6.35 6.05
CA LEU A 302 -21.59 6.98 7.21
C LEU A 302 -20.09 7.21 6.96
N GLN A 303 -19.42 6.24 6.34
CA GLN A 303 -18.04 6.35 5.89
C GLN A 303 -17.84 7.52 4.92
N LYS A 304 -18.70 7.61 3.89
CA LYS A 304 -18.66 8.70 2.89
C LYS A 304 -18.87 10.06 3.54
N HIS A 305 -19.81 10.16 4.49
CA HIS A 305 -20.05 11.37 5.27
C HIS A 305 -18.81 11.81 6.07
N ALA A 306 -18.14 10.86 6.73
CA ALA A 306 -16.92 11.12 7.48
C ALA A 306 -15.78 11.68 6.61
N GLU A 307 -15.55 11.08 5.44
CA GLU A 307 -14.53 11.52 4.47
C GLU A 307 -14.84 12.90 3.91
N MET A 308 -16.11 13.19 3.58
CA MET A 308 -16.54 14.52 3.12
C MET A 308 -16.30 15.59 4.19
N ILE A 309 -16.65 15.32 5.45
CA ILE A 309 -16.40 16.25 6.55
C ILE A 309 -14.91 16.51 6.75
N LEU A 310 -14.07 15.47 6.67
CA LEU A 310 -12.62 15.62 6.75
C LEU A 310 -12.07 16.51 5.64
N MET A 311 -12.53 16.30 4.40
CA MET A 311 -12.12 17.10 3.22
C MET A 311 -12.55 18.57 3.34
N GLN A 312 -13.80 18.83 3.75
CA GLN A 312 -14.30 20.19 3.97
C GLN A 312 -13.53 20.88 5.10
N SER A 313 -13.31 20.18 6.21
CA SER A 313 -12.57 20.71 7.35
C SER A 313 -11.11 21.02 6.98
N ASP A 314 -10.44 20.15 6.22
CA ASP A 314 -9.10 20.40 5.71
C ASP A 314 -9.05 21.66 4.83
N SER A 315 -10.00 21.80 3.91
CA SER A 315 -10.08 22.95 3.00
C SER A 315 -10.21 24.28 3.75
N GLU A 316 -11.00 24.32 4.83
CA GLU A 316 -11.13 25.53 5.67
C GLU A 316 -9.90 25.77 6.53
N ARG A 317 -9.31 24.72 7.13
CA ARG A 317 -8.08 24.84 7.93
C ARG A 317 -6.92 25.37 7.09
N GLN A 318 -6.80 24.92 5.83
CA GLN A 318 -5.77 25.39 4.91
C GLN A 318 -5.80 26.91 4.69
N LYS A 319 -6.98 27.55 4.70
CA LYS A 319 -7.12 29.01 4.54
C LYS A 319 -6.55 29.79 5.71
N ARG A 320 -6.56 29.21 6.92
CA ARG A 320 -6.19 29.88 8.18
C ARG A 320 -4.89 29.37 8.80
N PHE A 321 -4.27 28.35 8.22
CA PHE A 321 -3.08 27.66 8.74
C PHE A 321 -2.00 28.59 9.29
N TYR A 322 -1.57 29.61 8.53
CA TYR A 322 -0.52 30.53 9.00
C TYR A 322 -0.98 31.55 10.04
N LYS A 323 -2.29 31.77 10.17
CA LYS A 323 -2.86 32.68 11.18
C LYS A 323 -3.08 31.99 12.52
N SER A 324 -3.09 30.65 12.56
CA SER A 324 -3.53 29.92 13.74
C SER A 324 -2.45 29.62 14.77
N SER A 325 -1.18 29.55 14.35
CA SER A 325 -0.04 29.45 15.27
C SER A 325 1.14 30.28 14.75
N PRO A 326 1.83 31.03 15.64
CA PRO A 326 3.07 31.71 15.28
C PRO A 326 4.13 30.77 14.74
N ASP A 327 4.15 29.51 15.18
CA ASP A 327 5.15 28.52 14.78
C ASP A 327 4.82 27.88 13.41
N HIS A 328 3.59 28.02 12.92
CA HIS A 328 3.23 27.54 11.58
C HIS A 328 3.99 28.29 10.48
N LYS A 329 4.53 29.49 10.77
CA LYS A 329 5.43 30.20 9.83
C LYS A 329 6.74 29.46 9.59
N PHE A 330 7.16 28.62 10.55
CA PHE A 330 8.34 27.78 10.46
C PHE A 330 8.02 26.38 9.94
N LEU A 331 6.80 26.15 9.43
CA LEU A 331 6.47 24.92 8.75
C LEU A 331 6.38 25.23 7.25
N PRO A 332 7.11 24.51 6.40
CA PRO A 332 6.69 24.43 5.02
C PRO A 332 5.25 23.88 5.03
N ARG A 333 4.34 24.46 4.23
CA ARG A 333 2.93 24.01 4.24
C ARG A 333 2.93 22.48 4.15
N PRO A 334 2.34 21.76 5.12
CA PRO A 334 2.21 20.33 4.98
C PRO A 334 1.37 20.13 3.71
N TRP A 335 1.82 19.23 2.86
CA TRP A 335 1.26 19.12 1.53
C TRP A 335 -0.21 18.64 1.58
N VAL A 336 -0.68 18.13 2.75
CA VAL A 336 -2.10 18.01 3.18
C VAL A 336 -2.22 18.09 4.73
N CYS A 337 -3.20 18.82 5.29
CA CYS A 337 -3.42 18.94 6.75
C CYS A 337 -4.39 17.87 7.32
N GLY A 338 -4.49 16.69 6.69
CA GLY A 338 -5.60 15.73 6.81
C GLY A 338 -5.90 15.14 8.20
N GLY A 339 -6.49 13.96 8.27
CA GLY A 339 -6.90 13.39 9.56
C GLY A 339 -7.73 12.12 9.43
N ALA A 340 -8.36 11.73 10.53
CA ALA A 340 -9.17 10.53 10.61
C ALA A 340 -10.44 10.73 11.45
N ILE A 341 -11.47 9.96 11.11
CA ILE A 341 -12.68 9.81 11.92
C ILE A 341 -12.93 8.31 12.09
N VAL A 342 -13.03 7.87 13.35
CA VAL A 342 -13.38 6.49 13.70
C VAL A 342 -14.74 6.48 14.39
N ALA A 343 -15.65 5.65 13.93
CA ALA A 343 -16.95 5.41 14.57
C ALA A 343 -17.10 3.93 14.87
N ILE A 344 -17.27 3.57 16.15
CA ILE A 344 -17.36 2.18 16.62
C ILE A 344 -18.59 2.01 17.53
N GLU A 345 -19.29 0.89 17.38
CA GLU A 345 -20.32 0.48 18.33
C GLU A 345 -19.65 -0.10 19.60
N PRO A 346 -19.84 0.51 20.77
CA PRO A 346 -19.00 0.24 21.94
C PRO A 346 -19.16 -1.17 22.53
N THR A 347 -20.32 -1.81 22.37
CA THR A 347 -20.58 -3.14 22.95
C THR A 347 -20.12 -4.28 22.04
N SER A 348 -20.34 -4.17 20.73
CA SER A 348 -19.96 -5.22 19.77
C SER A 348 -18.53 -5.10 19.27
N GLY A 349 -17.96 -3.89 19.31
CA GLY A 349 -16.70 -3.56 18.65
C GLY A 349 -16.85 -3.33 17.14
N ASP A 350 -18.07 -3.30 16.59
CA ASP A 350 -18.28 -3.14 15.15
C ASP A 350 -17.84 -1.75 14.69
N ILE A 351 -16.91 -1.72 13.74
CA ILE A 351 -16.42 -0.49 13.12
C ILE A 351 -17.45 -0.05 12.07
N LEU A 352 -18.10 1.09 12.29
CA LEU A 352 -19.13 1.63 11.39
C LEU A 352 -18.54 2.62 10.39
N ALA A 353 -17.50 3.34 10.78
CA ALA A 353 -16.68 4.16 9.90
C ALA A 353 -15.22 4.16 10.37
N LEU A 354 -14.29 4.08 9.42
CA LEU A 354 -12.84 4.14 9.63
C LEU A 354 -12.24 5.03 8.54
N ALA A 355 -12.61 6.32 8.59
CA ALA A 355 -12.28 7.29 7.56
C ALA A 355 -10.90 7.90 7.79
N SER A 356 -10.19 8.08 6.68
CA SER A 356 -8.90 8.78 6.62
C SER A 356 -8.93 9.73 5.42
N TYR A 357 -8.33 10.89 5.58
CA TYR A 357 -8.13 11.85 4.51
C TYR A 357 -6.69 12.38 4.55
N PRO A 358 -5.96 12.42 3.41
CA PRO A 358 -6.43 12.08 2.06
C PRO A 358 -6.59 10.56 1.86
N GLY A 359 -7.32 10.17 0.80
CA GLY A 359 -7.45 8.78 0.34
C GLY A 359 -6.93 8.62 -1.08
N PHE A 360 -6.99 7.40 -1.62
CA PHE A 360 -6.58 7.08 -2.99
C PHE A 360 -7.71 6.37 -3.74
N ASP A 361 -7.59 6.21 -5.05
CA ASP A 361 -8.51 5.38 -5.84
C ASP A 361 -7.93 3.95 -6.01
N PRO A 362 -8.55 2.91 -5.43
CA PRO A 362 -8.09 1.53 -5.61
C PRO A 362 -8.12 1.06 -7.08
N ALA A 363 -8.99 1.63 -7.91
CA ALA A 363 -9.10 1.28 -9.33
C ALA A 363 -7.80 1.57 -10.10
N ASP A 364 -7.03 2.58 -9.69
CA ASP A 364 -5.74 2.93 -10.29
C ASP A 364 -4.70 1.80 -10.15
N PHE A 365 -4.91 0.83 -9.24
CA PHE A 365 -4.00 -0.29 -9.00
C PHE A 365 -4.26 -1.51 -9.89
N ILE A 366 -5.42 -1.58 -10.54
CA ILE A 366 -5.90 -2.76 -11.27
C ILE A 366 -5.35 -2.81 -12.71
N THR A 367 -5.29 -1.66 -13.38
CA THR A 367 -4.99 -1.59 -14.82
C THR A 367 -3.51 -1.88 -15.12
N HIS A 368 -3.26 -2.65 -16.18
CA HIS A 368 -1.91 -3.09 -16.56
C HIS A 368 -1.03 -1.99 -17.17
N GLY A 369 -1.55 -0.77 -17.39
CA GLY A 369 -0.81 0.33 -18.02
C GLY A 369 -0.56 1.51 -17.08
N LYS A 370 0.72 1.80 -16.80
CA LYS A 370 1.29 3.15 -16.59
C LYS A 370 0.45 4.23 -15.85
N SER A 371 -0.38 3.90 -14.85
CA SER A 371 -1.01 4.93 -14.02
C SER A 371 0.08 5.69 -13.24
N SER A 372 0.40 6.92 -13.68
CA SER A 372 1.25 7.87 -12.95
C SER A 372 0.72 8.08 -11.53
N ARG A 373 -0.60 7.97 -11.35
CA ARG A 373 -1.29 8.10 -10.07
C ARG A 373 -0.92 7.02 -9.07
N ARG A 374 -0.65 5.76 -9.46
CA ARG A 374 -0.19 4.72 -8.52
C ARG A 374 1.04 5.14 -7.71
N ARG A 375 2.03 5.73 -8.39
CA ARG A 375 3.27 6.19 -7.76
C ARG A 375 3.02 7.38 -6.85
N MET A 376 2.10 8.26 -7.24
CA MET A 376 1.63 9.37 -6.40
C MET A 376 0.95 8.85 -5.13
N TRP A 377 0.04 7.88 -5.23
CA TRP A 377 -0.67 7.32 -4.07
C TRP A 377 0.27 6.62 -3.08
N LEU A 378 1.27 5.91 -3.60
CA LEU A 378 2.28 5.23 -2.78
C LEU A 378 3.43 6.13 -2.33
N GLU A 379 3.50 7.35 -2.86
CA GLU A 379 4.54 8.34 -2.58
C GLU A 379 5.96 7.76 -2.71
N THR A 380 6.19 6.94 -3.75
CA THR A 380 7.48 6.26 -3.92
C THR A 380 8.60 7.25 -4.20
N PRO A 381 9.87 6.92 -3.93
CA PRO A 381 10.99 7.77 -4.31
C PRO A 381 10.92 8.20 -5.77
N GLU A 382 10.55 7.30 -6.69
CA GLU A 382 10.36 7.59 -8.11
C GLU A 382 9.32 8.69 -8.38
N TYR A 383 8.27 8.79 -7.56
CA TYR A 383 7.31 9.88 -7.66
C TYR A 383 7.94 11.22 -7.30
N VAL A 384 8.69 11.27 -6.19
CA VAL A 384 9.40 12.49 -5.76
C VAL A 384 10.43 12.93 -6.81
N ARG A 385 11.13 11.98 -7.44
CA ARG A 385 12.05 12.24 -8.57
C ARG A 385 11.35 12.91 -9.74
N ARG A 386 10.20 12.36 -10.16
CA ARG A 386 9.41 12.90 -11.27
C ARG A 386 8.79 14.25 -10.95
N LEU A 387 8.46 14.49 -9.68
CA LEU A 387 7.99 15.77 -9.18
C LEU A 387 9.09 16.84 -9.27
N TRP A 388 10.33 16.49 -8.91
CA TRP A 388 11.50 17.32 -9.15
C TRP A 388 11.61 17.64 -10.65
N ASP A 389 11.72 16.62 -11.51
CA ASP A 389 11.90 16.75 -12.96
C ASP A 389 10.75 17.44 -13.70
N GLY A 390 9.66 17.81 -13.02
CA GLY A 390 8.51 18.51 -13.59
C GLY A 390 7.62 17.62 -14.46
N LEU A 391 7.81 16.29 -14.37
CA LEU A 391 7.04 15.26 -15.08
C LEU A 391 5.75 14.89 -14.36
N ASP A 392 5.71 15.09 -13.04
CA ASP A 392 4.52 14.96 -12.21
C ASP A 392 4.23 16.28 -11.49
N ASN A 393 2.98 16.44 -11.05
CA ASN A 393 2.53 17.64 -10.37
C ASN A 393 2.52 17.46 -8.86
N ILE A 394 2.63 18.58 -8.17
CA ILE A 394 2.46 18.63 -6.72
C ILE A 394 1.09 18.07 -6.34
N PRO A 395 1.03 17.19 -5.32
CA PRO A 395 -0.24 16.79 -4.76
C PRO A 395 -0.90 18.03 -4.14
N LYS A 396 -2.11 18.35 -4.63
CA LYS A 396 -2.98 19.32 -4.00
C LYS A 396 -4.40 18.80 -3.99
N PRO A 397 -5.06 18.78 -2.82
CA PRO A 397 -6.49 18.57 -2.80
C PRO A 397 -7.19 19.76 -3.45
N GLY A 398 -8.04 19.51 -4.44
CA GLY A 398 -9.06 20.46 -4.94
C GLY A 398 -8.56 21.76 -5.60
N SER A 399 -7.32 21.87 -6.10
CA SER A 399 -6.87 23.08 -6.81
C SER A 399 -5.92 22.79 -7.98
N THR A 400 -5.65 23.82 -8.80
CA THR A 400 -4.80 23.73 -9.99
C THR A 400 -3.41 23.12 -9.70
N PRO A 401 -2.94 22.20 -10.57
CA PRO A 401 -1.62 21.60 -10.45
C PRO A 401 -0.55 22.69 -10.42
N LYS A 402 0.47 22.53 -9.56
CA LYS A 402 1.65 23.40 -9.56
C LYS A 402 2.91 22.53 -9.66
N LYS A 403 3.92 22.98 -10.40
CA LYS A 403 5.25 22.36 -10.44
C LYS A 403 6.14 22.86 -9.31
N TRP A 404 7.24 22.17 -9.06
CA TRP A 404 8.29 22.64 -8.15
C TRP A 404 9.06 23.80 -8.79
N THR A 405 8.80 25.01 -8.33
CA THR A 405 9.66 26.17 -8.63
C THR A 405 10.87 26.16 -7.70
N TRP A 406 11.96 26.84 -8.08
CA TRP A 406 13.17 26.94 -7.27
C TRP A 406 12.86 27.50 -5.88
N LYS A 407 12.13 28.62 -5.83
CA LYS A 407 11.71 29.25 -4.58
C LYS A 407 10.91 28.32 -3.68
N ARG A 408 10.04 27.49 -4.28
CA ARG A 408 9.20 26.56 -3.50
C ARG A 408 10.02 25.43 -2.90
N PHE A 409 11.00 24.90 -3.64
CA PHE A 409 11.93 23.89 -3.16
C PHE A 409 12.77 24.41 -2.00
N VAL A 410 13.37 25.59 -2.13
CA VAL A 410 14.17 26.23 -1.07
C VAL A 410 13.34 26.40 0.20
N HIS A 411 12.10 26.90 0.09
CA HIS A 411 11.21 27.05 1.23
C HIS A 411 10.76 25.72 1.89
N GLN A 412 11.03 24.54 1.29
CA GLN A 412 10.85 23.25 1.97
C GLN A 412 12.01 22.92 2.91
N LEU A 413 13.22 23.35 2.56
CA LEU A 413 14.45 22.99 3.27
C LEU A 413 14.94 24.10 4.22
N VAL A 414 14.58 25.34 3.91
CA VAL A 414 15.03 26.55 4.59
C VAL A 414 13.83 27.38 5.05
N ALA A 415 13.91 27.92 6.27
CA ALA A 415 12.87 28.78 6.81
C ALA A 415 12.82 30.13 6.09
N LYS A 416 11.60 30.56 5.76
CA LYS A 416 11.36 31.88 5.17
C LYS A 416 11.87 32.99 6.10
N GLY A 417 12.65 33.91 5.56
CA GLY A 417 13.26 35.04 6.27
C GLY A 417 14.55 34.72 7.03
N SER A 418 15.06 33.49 6.96
CA SER A 418 16.41 33.15 7.44
C SER A 418 17.50 33.81 6.60
N ASP A 419 18.74 33.86 7.11
CA ASP A 419 19.86 34.48 6.39
C ASP A 419 20.09 33.82 5.01
N VAL A 420 20.02 32.49 4.95
CA VAL A 420 20.10 31.71 3.71
C VAL A 420 18.93 32.05 2.77
N ASP A 421 17.69 32.12 3.26
CA ASP A 421 16.53 32.48 2.44
C ASP A 421 16.61 33.90 1.89
N ARG A 422 17.11 34.88 2.68
CA ARG A 422 17.29 36.27 2.24
C ARG A 422 18.32 36.38 1.12
N ILE A 423 19.44 35.66 1.24
CA ILE A 423 20.50 35.64 0.22
C ILE A 423 19.99 34.94 -1.05
N ILE A 424 19.41 33.75 -0.93
CA ILE A 424 18.87 33.05 -2.11
C ILE A 424 17.75 33.86 -2.78
N SER A 425 16.91 34.53 -1.99
CA SER A 425 15.83 35.38 -2.53
C SER A 425 16.34 36.67 -3.18
N SER A 426 17.57 37.12 -2.91
CA SER A 426 18.17 38.28 -3.56
C SER A 426 18.79 37.95 -4.92
N PHE A 427 18.96 36.66 -5.25
CA PHE A 427 19.47 36.21 -6.54
C PHE A 427 18.48 36.53 -7.66
N SER A 428 18.66 37.68 -8.29
CA SER A 428 17.95 38.06 -9.51
C SER A 428 18.45 37.29 -10.74
N THR A 429 19.68 36.79 -10.69
CA THR A 429 20.39 36.16 -11.82
C THR A 429 21.13 34.87 -11.39
N LEU A 430 21.34 33.93 -12.31
CA LEU A 430 22.13 32.70 -12.08
C LEU A 430 23.58 33.00 -11.73
N ASN A 431 24.16 34.07 -12.28
CA ASN A 431 25.53 34.49 -11.95
C ASN A 431 25.71 34.76 -10.45
N LEU A 432 24.70 35.34 -9.79
CA LEU A 432 24.74 35.54 -8.34
C LEU A 432 24.66 34.22 -7.57
N CYS A 433 23.90 33.25 -8.09
CA CYS A 433 23.79 31.91 -7.51
C CYS A 433 25.12 31.15 -7.51
N ILE A 434 25.90 31.28 -8.60
CA ILE A 434 27.21 30.63 -8.74
C ILE A 434 28.28 31.37 -7.93
N LYS A 435 28.26 32.71 -7.90
CA LYS A 435 29.19 33.51 -7.10
C LYS A 435 29.05 33.28 -5.59
N ALA A 436 27.88 32.82 -5.13
CA ALA A 436 27.67 32.43 -3.74
C ALA A 436 28.59 31.28 -3.27
N ASP A 437 29.19 30.53 -4.20
CA ASP A 437 30.23 29.52 -3.95
C ASP A 437 31.62 30.14 -3.64
N GLU A 438 31.88 31.37 -4.10
CA GLU A 438 33.20 31.99 -4.11
C GLU A 438 33.39 33.07 -3.03
N GLU A 439 32.32 33.76 -2.63
CA GLU A 439 32.39 34.79 -1.61
C GLU A 439 32.19 34.18 -0.20
N GLU A 440 33.24 34.19 0.62
CA GLU A 440 33.08 33.99 2.06
C GLU A 440 32.21 35.11 2.62
N ASN A 441 30.94 34.79 2.89
CA ASN A 441 30.06 35.72 3.60
C ASN A 441 30.28 35.54 5.12
N PRO A 442 30.98 36.47 5.81
CA PRO A 442 31.28 36.35 7.23
C PRO A 442 30.03 36.40 8.12
N ALA A 443 28.86 36.80 7.59
CA ALA A 443 27.60 36.82 8.32
C ALA A 443 26.93 35.44 8.46
N LEU A 444 27.34 34.45 7.67
CA LEU A 444 26.76 33.09 7.71
C LEU A 444 27.57 32.16 8.62
N SER A 445 26.87 31.26 9.31
CA SER A 445 27.55 30.16 10.02
C SER A 445 28.15 29.17 9.02
N THR A 446 29.18 28.42 9.41
CA THR A 446 29.79 27.38 8.54
C THR A 446 28.73 26.44 7.97
N GLN A 447 27.80 25.96 8.80
CA GLN A 447 26.72 25.08 8.35
C GLN A 447 25.74 25.76 7.37
N ASP A 448 25.45 27.05 7.55
CA ASP A 448 24.57 27.80 6.64
C ASP A 448 25.27 28.11 5.31
N ARG A 449 26.61 28.28 5.32
CA ARG A 449 27.43 28.43 4.11
C ARG A 449 27.43 27.13 3.30
N ASP A 450 27.68 26.00 3.95
CA ASP A 450 27.64 24.69 3.32
C ASP A 450 26.25 24.41 2.72
N LEU A 451 25.17 24.76 3.44
CA LEU A 451 23.80 24.63 2.95
C LEU A 451 23.49 25.54 1.76
N LEU A 452 23.95 26.78 1.78
CA LEU A 452 23.78 27.69 0.65
C LEU A 452 24.49 27.13 -0.60
N ARG A 453 25.73 26.65 -0.42
CA ARG A 453 26.54 26.05 -1.48
C ARG A 453 25.87 24.81 -2.08
N ASP A 454 25.46 23.88 -1.23
CA ASP A 454 24.79 22.64 -1.64
C ASP A 454 23.45 22.93 -2.35
N LEU A 455 22.68 23.92 -1.89
CA LEU A 455 21.45 24.35 -2.58
C LEU A 455 21.75 24.93 -3.97
N CYS A 456 22.74 25.83 -4.08
CA CYS A 456 23.13 26.40 -5.37
C CYS A 456 23.61 25.32 -6.35
N ALA A 457 24.44 24.38 -5.88
CA ALA A 457 24.91 23.23 -6.65
C ALA A 457 23.74 22.42 -7.21
N VAL A 458 22.74 22.09 -6.37
CA VAL A 458 21.53 21.36 -6.80
C VAL A 458 20.79 22.06 -7.95
N LEU A 459 20.75 23.40 -7.97
CA LEU A 459 20.15 24.13 -9.08
C LEU A 459 21.05 24.11 -10.32
N ILE A 460 22.33 24.45 -10.18
CA ILE A 460 23.28 24.58 -11.29
C ILE A 460 24.69 24.16 -10.87
N SER A 461 25.31 23.25 -11.63
CA SER A 461 26.69 22.81 -11.41
C SER A 461 27.68 23.78 -12.07
N LYS A 462 28.71 24.17 -11.32
CA LYS A 462 29.78 25.08 -11.78
C LYS A 462 30.57 24.48 -12.95
N GLU A 463 30.79 23.17 -12.94
CA GLU A 463 31.56 22.47 -13.98
C GLU A 463 30.83 22.47 -15.32
N LEU A 464 29.49 22.36 -15.29
CA LEU A 464 28.65 22.29 -16.49
C LEU A 464 28.27 23.67 -17.03
N ALA A 465 28.21 24.68 -16.17
CA ALA A 465 27.85 26.05 -16.51
C ALA A 465 29.04 26.83 -17.10
N GLY A 466 29.78 26.28 -18.07
CA GLY A 466 30.99 26.89 -18.64
C GLY A 466 30.83 28.36 -19.13
N PRO A 467 31.92 29.03 -19.53
CA PRO A 467 31.93 30.48 -19.79
C PRO A 467 30.90 30.94 -20.82
N GLU A 468 30.65 30.12 -21.85
CA GLU A 468 29.64 30.35 -22.87
C GLU A 468 28.20 30.39 -22.31
N PHE A 469 27.88 29.46 -21.39
CA PHE A 469 26.59 29.41 -20.72
C PHE A 469 26.41 30.65 -19.84
N LEU A 470 27.43 31.03 -19.06
CA LEU A 470 27.35 32.20 -18.17
C LEU A 470 27.21 33.50 -18.95
N GLY A 471 27.91 33.63 -20.08
CA GLY A 471 27.81 34.79 -20.95
C GLY A 471 26.40 34.96 -21.55
N SER A 472 25.73 33.86 -21.88
CA SER A 472 24.45 33.89 -22.61
C SER A 472 23.22 33.79 -21.71
N PHE A 473 23.31 33.03 -20.61
CA PHE A 473 22.17 32.67 -19.74
C PHE A 473 22.36 33.07 -18.28
N GLY A 474 23.52 33.64 -17.92
CA GLY A 474 23.83 34.03 -16.54
C GLY A 474 22.87 35.07 -15.96
N THR A 475 22.17 35.85 -16.79
CA THR A 475 21.17 36.86 -16.41
C THR A 475 19.78 36.28 -16.12
N LEU A 476 19.53 35.00 -16.42
CA LEU A 476 18.26 34.35 -16.13
C LEU A 476 18.02 34.28 -14.61
N SER A 477 16.76 34.43 -14.20
CA SER A 477 16.41 34.18 -12.80
C SER A 477 16.38 32.68 -12.49
N PRO A 478 16.72 32.26 -11.25
CA PRO A 478 16.68 30.86 -10.82
C PRO A 478 15.35 30.14 -11.09
N ASP A 479 14.20 30.77 -10.81
CA ASP A 479 12.88 30.18 -11.07
C ASP A 479 12.60 30.02 -12.57
N ARG A 480 13.04 30.98 -13.41
CA ARG A 480 12.88 30.90 -14.86
C ARG A 480 13.75 29.80 -15.44
N PHE A 481 15.01 29.72 -15.03
CA PHE A 481 15.92 28.64 -15.41
C PHE A 481 15.33 27.28 -15.02
N ARG A 482 14.86 27.12 -13.78
CA ARG A 482 14.26 25.87 -13.31
C ARG A 482 13.05 25.45 -14.16
N SER A 483 12.20 26.40 -14.55
CA SER A 483 11.04 26.13 -15.40
C SER A 483 11.44 25.66 -16.80
N LEU A 484 12.47 26.29 -17.39
CA LEU A 484 13.02 25.90 -18.68
C LEU A 484 13.74 24.55 -18.61
N GLU A 485 14.48 24.27 -17.53
CA GLU A 485 15.14 22.99 -17.28
C GLU A 485 14.12 21.84 -17.23
N GLN A 486 13.00 22.01 -16.53
CA GLN A 486 11.91 21.02 -16.51
C GLN A 486 11.30 20.80 -17.90
N ALA A 487 11.18 21.86 -18.71
CA ALA A 487 10.73 21.75 -20.10
C ALA A 487 11.75 20.99 -20.96
N VAL A 488 13.06 21.22 -20.76
CA VAL A 488 14.14 20.47 -21.42
C VAL A 488 14.10 19.00 -21.02
N ILE A 489 13.94 18.66 -19.74
CA ILE A 489 13.86 17.27 -19.28
C ILE A 489 12.64 16.56 -19.88
N THR A 490 11.50 17.26 -19.95
CA THR A 490 10.28 16.74 -20.59
C THR A 490 10.54 16.47 -22.08
N ALA A 491 11.11 17.44 -22.80
CA ALA A 491 11.48 17.26 -24.21
C ALA A 491 12.50 16.13 -24.41
N ARG A 492 13.50 16.02 -23.51
CA ARG A 492 14.51 14.95 -23.51
C ARG A 492 13.88 13.58 -23.38
N GLY A 493 12.85 13.43 -22.54
CA GLY A 493 12.09 12.20 -22.39
C GLY A 493 11.35 11.79 -23.67
N GLU A 494 10.77 12.74 -24.41
CA GLU A 494 10.12 12.46 -25.70
C GLU A 494 11.15 12.12 -26.78
N VAL A 495 12.23 12.91 -26.88
CA VAL A 495 13.33 12.66 -27.82
C VAL A 495 14.00 11.31 -27.55
N TYR A 496 14.15 10.92 -26.28
CA TYR A 496 14.63 9.59 -25.90
C TYR A 496 13.74 8.50 -26.49
N ARG A 497 12.41 8.58 -26.35
CA ARG A 497 11.49 7.59 -26.92
C ARG A 497 11.52 7.55 -28.43
N ILE A 498 11.61 8.72 -29.09
CA ILE A 498 11.70 8.79 -30.56
C ILE A 498 13.02 8.15 -31.02
N ALA A 499 14.14 8.55 -30.43
CA ALA A 499 15.46 8.01 -30.75
C ALA A 499 15.54 6.51 -30.45
N GLU A 500 14.95 6.04 -29.35
CA GLU A 500 14.91 4.62 -28.98
C GLU A 500 14.13 3.81 -30.02
N LYS A 501 12.96 4.31 -30.47
CA LYS A 501 12.18 3.67 -31.54
C LYS A 501 12.96 3.58 -32.85
N ILE A 502 13.65 4.66 -33.23
CA ILE A 502 14.48 4.68 -34.44
C ILE A 502 15.62 3.67 -34.30
N PHE A 503 16.39 3.74 -33.21
CA PHE A 503 17.49 2.82 -32.91
C PHE A 503 17.05 1.36 -32.90
N THR A 504 15.87 1.07 -32.34
CA THR A 504 15.28 -0.28 -32.30
C THR A 504 14.93 -0.79 -33.70
N ARG A 505 14.57 0.11 -34.64
CA ARG A 505 14.23 -0.24 -36.03
C ARG A 505 15.45 -0.33 -36.95
N THR A 506 16.51 0.46 -36.70
CA THR A 506 17.65 0.61 -37.61
C THR A 506 18.89 -0.13 -37.13
N ASP A 507 19.44 0.25 -35.98
CA ASP A 507 20.77 -0.15 -35.53
C ASP A 507 20.74 -1.42 -34.67
N PHE A 508 19.75 -1.53 -33.79
CA PHE A 508 19.61 -2.68 -32.90
C PHE A 508 19.39 -4.02 -33.62
N PRO A 509 18.62 -4.12 -34.73
CA PRO A 509 18.46 -5.37 -35.46
C PRO A 509 19.78 -5.91 -36.01
N ALA A 510 20.61 -5.03 -36.59
CA ALA A 510 21.93 -5.41 -37.11
C ALA A 510 22.86 -5.92 -35.98
N TRP A 511 22.85 -5.26 -34.83
CA TRP A 511 23.61 -5.73 -33.66
C TRP A 511 23.06 -7.06 -33.12
N ARG A 512 21.72 -7.20 -33.03
CA ARG A 512 21.05 -8.40 -32.55
C ARG A 512 21.44 -9.62 -33.37
N GLU A 513 21.49 -9.49 -34.69
CA GLU A 513 21.89 -10.59 -35.59
C GLU A 513 23.36 -10.97 -35.44
N ALA A 514 24.25 -9.99 -35.29
CA ALA A 514 25.69 -10.24 -35.23
C ALA A 514 26.21 -10.68 -33.85
N TYR A 515 25.65 -10.17 -32.75
CA TYR A 515 26.30 -10.26 -31.43
C TYR A 515 25.44 -10.81 -30.29
N PHE A 516 24.10 -10.86 -30.43
CA PHE A 516 23.24 -11.23 -29.30
C PHE A 516 23.44 -12.67 -28.80
N THR A 517 23.75 -13.61 -29.70
CA THR A 517 23.99 -15.01 -29.34
C THR A 517 25.16 -15.14 -28.37
N HIS A 518 26.28 -14.48 -28.67
CA HIS A 518 27.46 -14.48 -27.81
C HIS A 518 27.22 -13.75 -26.48
N PHE A 519 26.50 -12.62 -26.51
CA PHE A 519 26.09 -11.90 -25.30
C PHE A 519 25.23 -12.78 -24.38
N LEU A 520 24.29 -13.53 -24.94
CA LEU A 520 23.44 -14.45 -24.18
C LEU A 520 24.27 -15.59 -23.57
N GLU A 521 25.22 -16.17 -24.31
CA GLU A 521 26.12 -17.22 -23.80
C GLU A 521 26.94 -16.75 -22.59
N GLN A 522 27.48 -15.53 -22.63
CA GLN A 522 28.20 -14.93 -21.50
C GLN A 522 27.29 -14.79 -20.28
N LYS A 523 26.07 -14.27 -20.45
CA LYS A 523 25.09 -14.15 -19.35
C LYS A 523 24.68 -15.52 -18.79
N ARG A 524 24.55 -16.55 -19.63
CA ARG A 524 24.31 -17.94 -19.16
C ARG A 524 25.45 -18.48 -18.32
N LYS A 525 26.69 -18.14 -18.66
CA LYS A 525 27.86 -18.53 -17.88
C LYS A 525 27.84 -17.85 -16.50
N GLU A 526 27.55 -16.54 -16.44
CA GLU A 526 27.38 -15.80 -15.18
C GLU A 526 26.27 -16.39 -14.29
N GLU A 527 25.12 -16.76 -14.87
CA GLU A 527 24.03 -17.41 -14.14
C GLU A 527 24.47 -18.74 -13.51
N LYS A 528 25.22 -19.55 -14.28
CA LYS A 528 25.76 -20.84 -13.83
C LYS A 528 26.76 -20.67 -12.68
N GLU A 529 27.65 -19.67 -12.77
CA GLU A 529 28.61 -19.32 -11.72
C GLU A 529 27.92 -18.84 -10.44
N LYS A 530 26.87 -18.01 -10.58
CA LYS A 530 26.08 -17.49 -9.45
C LYS A 530 25.06 -18.49 -8.89
N LYS A 531 24.96 -19.70 -9.46
CA LYS A 531 23.89 -20.69 -9.16
C LYS A 531 22.49 -20.08 -9.22
N SER A 532 22.29 -19.10 -10.10
CA SER A 532 21.01 -18.43 -10.32
C SER A 532 20.20 -19.20 -11.36
N SER A 533 18.88 -19.16 -11.26
CA SER A 533 18.00 -19.70 -12.31
C SER A 533 18.17 -18.92 -13.62
N GLN A 534 17.93 -19.65 -14.72
CA GLN A 534 18.04 -19.14 -16.07
C GLN A 534 16.88 -18.17 -16.36
N LYS A 535 17.19 -16.87 -16.53
CA LYS A 535 16.18 -15.85 -16.88
C LYS A 535 15.73 -15.96 -18.35
N PRO A 536 14.52 -15.48 -18.72
CA PRO A 536 14.13 -15.38 -20.12
C PRO A 536 15.12 -14.53 -20.93
N TYR A 537 15.44 -14.92 -22.17
CA TYR A 537 16.44 -14.19 -22.98
C TYR A 537 16.02 -12.74 -23.24
N THR A 538 14.72 -12.44 -23.21
CA THR A 538 14.15 -11.12 -23.47
C THR A 538 14.54 -10.10 -22.42
N VAL A 539 14.75 -10.54 -21.16
CA VAL A 539 15.32 -9.70 -20.11
C VAL A 539 16.72 -9.24 -20.51
N TYR A 540 17.52 -10.14 -21.08
CA TYR A 540 18.85 -9.83 -21.58
C TYR A 540 18.85 -9.07 -22.90
N LEU A 541 17.84 -9.26 -23.74
CA LEU A 541 17.66 -8.48 -24.96
C LEU A 541 17.39 -7.01 -24.63
N GLU A 542 16.51 -6.77 -23.65
CA GLU A 542 16.22 -5.42 -23.15
C GLU A 542 17.45 -4.83 -22.44
N GLU A 543 18.13 -5.61 -21.60
CA GLU A 543 19.39 -5.20 -20.96
C GLU A 543 20.46 -4.83 -22.01
N ALA A 544 20.62 -5.63 -23.08
CA ALA A 544 21.55 -5.34 -24.16
C ALA A 544 21.18 -4.06 -24.93
N LYS A 545 19.89 -3.90 -25.25
CA LYS A 545 19.37 -2.69 -25.91
C LYS A 545 19.69 -1.46 -25.07
N GLU A 546 19.41 -1.49 -23.77
CA GLU A 546 19.72 -0.40 -22.84
C GLU A 546 21.22 -0.11 -22.73
N ILE A 547 22.06 -1.15 -22.65
CA ILE A 547 23.52 -1.02 -22.58
C ILE A 547 24.08 -0.32 -23.82
N LEU A 548 23.51 -0.55 -25.01
CA LEU A 548 23.96 0.06 -26.26
C LEU A 548 23.34 1.44 -26.49
N PHE A 549 22.03 1.54 -26.29
CA PHE A 549 21.27 2.74 -26.60
C PHE A 549 21.56 3.86 -25.61
N ARG A 550 21.70 3.57 -24.31
CA ARG A 550 21.88 4.62 -23.30
C ARG A 550 23.17 5.43 -23.49
N PRO A 551 24.35 4.82 -23.73
CA PRO A 551 25.56 5.57 -24.08
C PRO A 551 25.43 6.33 -25.41
N PHE A 552 24.85 5.70 -26.44
CA PHE A 552 24.61 6.33 -27.74
C PHE A 552 23.75 7.60 -27.60
N PHE A 553 22.62 7.49 -26.90
CA PHE A 553 21.75 8.62 -26.64
C PHE A 553 22.46 9.68 -25.81
N HIS A 554 23.18 9.29 -24.76
CA HIS A 554 23.90 10.24 -23.90
C HIS A 554 24.95 11.06 -24.68
N GLN A 555 25.63 10.45 -25.64
CA GLN A 555 26.62 11.13 -26.49
C GLN A 555 25.99 12.12 -27.49
N ASN A 556 24.74 11.89 -27.90
CA ASN A 556 24.10 12.62 -29.01
C ASN A 556 22.87 13.45 -28.59
N ARG A 557 22.48 13.42 -27.32
CA ARG A 557 21.23 14.00 -26.81
C ARG A 557 21.09 15.50 -27.07
N GLU A 558 22.17 16.28 -26.98
CA GLU A 558 22.14 17.73 -27.18
C GLU A 558 21.79 18.07 -28.63
N LEU A 559 22.38 17.31 -29.58
CA LEU A 559 22.10 17.45 -31.01
C LEU A 559 20.65 17.05 -31.34
N PHE A 560 20.17 15.95 -30.75
CA PHE A 560 18.78 15.51 -30.95
C PHE A 560 17.77 16.47 -30.35
N LEU A 561 18.06 17.05 -29.18
CA LEU A 561 17.22 18.08 -28.55
C LEU A 561 17.18 19.36 -29.40
N GLU A 562 18.32 19.79 -29.94
CA GLU A 562 18.38 20.92 -30.85
C GLU A 562 17.53 20.67 -32.10
N ALA A 563 17.71 19.50 -32.74
CA ALA A 563 16.94 19.08 -33.90
C ALA A 563 15.44 19.14 -33.64
N PHE A 564 15.02 18.64 -32.47
CA PHE A 564 13.62 18.59 -32.06
C PHE A 564 13.01 19.97 -31.75
N LEU A 565 13.74 20.84 -31.04
CA LEU A 565 13.21 22.09 -30.53
C LEU A 565 13.35 23.24 -31.52
N THR A 566 14.50 23.37 -32.19
CA THR A 566 14.79 24.52 -33.06
C THR A 566 14.63 24.21 -34.55
N LYS A 567 14.62 22.93 -34.93
CA LYS A 567 14.68 22.45 -36.34
C LYS A 567 15.94 22.88 -37.11
N ARG A 568 17.02 23.27 -36.41
CA ARG A 568 18.24 23.84 -37.02
C ARG A 568 19.49 22.94 -36.92
N ALA A 569 19.35 21.68 -36.49
CA ALA A 569 20.50 20.80 -36.24
C ALA A 569 21.31 20.47 -37.51
N GLY A 570 22.63 20.55 -37.41
CA GLY A 570 23.56 20.19 -38.48
C GLY A 570 23.53 18.69 -38.81
N LEU A 571 23.48 18.37 -40.10
CA LEU A 571 23.51 16.99 -40.60
C LEU A 571 24.89 16.36 -40.31
N GLN A 572 24.90 15.21 -39.63
CA GLN A 572 26.11 14.41 -39.39
C GLN A 572 25.97 13.02 -40.03
N PRO A 573 26.98 12.56 -40.80
CA PRO A 573 26.98 11.21 -41.39
C PRO A 573 26.72 10.14 -40.31
N GLY A 574 25.74 9.26 -40.53
CA GLY A 574 25.31 8.24 -39.56
C GLY A 574 24.15 8.66 -38.65
N LEU A 575 24.04 9.94 -38.28
CA LEU A 575 22.94 10.46 -37.44
C LEU A 575 21.82 11.12 -38.24
N ASN A 576 22.03 11.37 -39.53
CA ASN A 576 21.04 12.00 -40.43
C ASN A 576 19.64 11.36 -40.39
N PRO A 577 19.47 10.02 -40.38
CA PRO A 577 18.14 9.41 -40.28
C PRO A 577 17.41 9.78 -38.99
N PHE A 578 18.14 9.82 -37.86
CA PHE A 578 17.60 10.23 -36.57
C PHE A 578 17.18 11.70 -36.61
N ILE A 579 18.06 12.58 -37.09
CA ILE A 579 17.83 14.04 -37.14
C ILE A 579 16.63 14.38 -38.03
N GLN A 580 16.56 13.80 -39.24
CA GLN A 580 15.47 14.05 -40.17
C GLN A 580 14.12 13.60 -39.61
N GLU A 581 14.06 12.41 -39.01
CA GLU A 581 12.82 11.90 -38.43
C GLU A 581 12.41 12.72 -37.19
N ILE A 582 13.36 13.07 -36.31
CA ILE A 582 13.09 13.92 -35.14
C ILE A 582 12.56 15.31 -35.57
N ILE A 583 13.11 15.93 -36.62
CA ILE A 583 12.63 17.21 -37.17
C ILE A 583 11.22 17.07 -37.75
N SER A 584 10.92 15.93 -38.39
CA SER A 584 9.63 15.67 -39.03
C SER A 584 8.49 15.47 -38.02
N LYS A 585 8.82 15.09 -36.78
CA LYS A 585 7.82 14.86 -35.72
C LYS A 585 7.43 16.20 -35.08
N SER A 586 6.15 16.57 -35.23
CA SER A 586 5.53 17.61 -34.42
C SER A 586 5.05 17.02 -33.09
N LEU A 587 5.00 17.84 -32.04
CA LEU A 587 4.41 17.43 -30.76
C LEU A 587 2.91 17.21 -30.93
N GLU A 588 2.42 16.00 -30.67
CA GLU A 588 0.98 15.70 -30.60
C GLU A 588 0.33 16.25 -29.31
N SER A 589 1.12 16.61 -28.28
CA SER A 589 0.63 17.31 -27.09
C SER A 589 1.42 18.60 -26.86
N SER A 590 0.85 19.74 -27.27
CA SER A 590 1.40 21.06 -27.02
C SER A 590 1.32 21.42 -25.53
N ALA A 591 2.29 20.97 -24.73
CA ALA A 591 2.52 21.57 -23.42
C ALA A 591 3.00 23.01 -23.64
N VAL A 592 2.24 23.99 -23.11
CA VAL A 592 2.54 25.43 -23.17
C VAL A 592 4.01 25.75 -22.86
N GLU A 593 4.62 24.95 -21.99
CA GLU A 593 6.01 25.10 -21.53
C GLU A 593 7.05 24.73 -22.61
N ILE A 594 6.79 23.75 -23.46
CA ILE A 594 7.70 23.37 -24.55
C ILE A 594 7.67 24.45 -25.63
N GLU A 595 6.50 25.03 -25.90
CA GLU A 595 6.40 26.13 -26.86
C GLU A 595 7.12 27.38 -26.35
N ALA A 596 6.98 27.70 -25.06
CA ALA A 596 7.74 28.76 -24.42
C ALA A 596 9.26 28.51 -24.46
N LEU A 597 9.69 27.23 -24.36
CA LEU A 597 11.10 26.86 -24.52
C LEU A 597 11.58 27.06 -25.97
N LYS A 598 10.79 26.66 -26.98
CA LYS A 598 11.14 26.87 -28.39
C LYS A 598 11.30 28.33 -28.74
N GLN A 599 10.35 29.17 -28.31
CA GLN A 599 10.42 30.62 -28.49
C GLN A 599 11.67 31.20 -27.84
N PHE A 600 11.96 30.78 -26.60
CA PHE A 600 13.15 31.21 -25.88
C PHE A 600 14.45 30.82 -26.61
N LEU A 601 14.55 29.59 -27.13
CA LEU A 601 15.77 29.11 -27.80
C LEU A 601 15.96 29.69 -29.21
N ALA A 602 14.94 30.27 -29.84
CA ALA A 602 14.99 30.75 -31.21
C ALA A 602 15.99 31.91 -31.42
N GLU A 603 16.27 32.66 -30.35
CA GLU A 603 17.15 33.84 -30.31
C GLU A 603 18.64 33.48 -30.20
N PHE A 604 18.97 32.21 -29.94
CA PHE A 604 20.33 31.77 -29.66
C PHE A 604 20.91 30.90 -30.79
N ASN A 605 22.24 30.88 -30.89
CA ASN A 605 22.94 30.03 -31.85
C ASN A 605 23.07 28.57 -31.37
N SER A 606 23.48 27.66 -32.26
CA SER A 606 23.59 26.22 -31.97
C SER A 606 24.60 25.86 -30.88
N GLU A 607 25.65 26.64 -30.68
CA GLU A 607 26.62 26.41 -29.60
C GLU A 607 25.96 26.73 -28.25
N GLN A 608 25.34 27.91 -28.16
CA GLN A 608 24.69 28.43 -26.95
C GLN A 608 23.53 27.51 -26.52
N VAL A 609 22.72 27.06 -27.48
CA VAL A 609 21.61 26.12 -27.23
C VAL A 609 22.13 24.80 -26.67
N ARG A 610 23.21 24.25 -27.23
CA ARG A 610 23.81 23.00 -26.71
C ARG A 610 24.45 23.19 -25.34
N ALA A 611 25.05 24.35 -25.07
CA ALA A 611 25.55 24.69 -23.74
C ALA A 611 24.43 24.76 -22.71
N PHE A 612 23.28 25.34 -23.07
CA PHE A 612 22.09 25.36 -22.23
C PHE A 612 21.61 23.95 -21.87
N PHE A 613 21.58 23.04 -22.85
CA PHE A 613 21.16 21.65 -22.61
C PHE A 613 22.12 20.88 -21.71
N ARG A 614 23.44 21.12 -21.81
CA ARG A 614 24.44 20.51 -20.92
C ARG A 614 24.26 20.95 -19.46
N ALA A 615 23.90 22.20 -19.23
CA ALA A 615 23.63 22.73 -17.89
C ALA A 615 22.33 22.20 -17.26
N CYS A 616 21.37 21.74 -18.07
CA CYS A 616 20.10 21.18 -17.59
C CYS A 616 20.28 19.74 -17.10
N ARG A 617 20.15 19.51 -15.79
CA ARG A 617 20.29 18.18 -15.16
C ARG A 617 18.93 17.60 -14.80
N SER A 618 18.74 16.30 -14.94
CA SER A 618 17.63 15.53 -14.34
C SER A 618 17.95 15.13 -12.91
N PHE A 619 16.99 14.56 -12.18
CA PHE A 619 17.22 14.03 -10.83
C PHE A 619 18.39 13.03 -10.79
N TYR A 620 18.47 12.13 -11.77
CA TYR A 620 19.46 11.05 -11.78
C TYR A 620 20.90 11.53 -12.05
N GLU A 621 21.06 12.71 -12.65
CA GLU A 621 22.35 13.33 -12.95
C GLU A 621 22.88 14.20 -11.79
N ARG A 622 22.20 14.15 -10.64
CA ARG A 622 22.55 14.91 -9.43
C ARG A 622 23.08 14.00 -8.34
N ASP A 623 24.15 13.28 -8.61
CA ASP A 623 24.76 12.33 -7.67
C ASP A 623 26.01 12.89 -6.96
N GLU A 624 26.32 14.16 -7.16
CA GLU A 624 27.43 14.84 -6.49
C GLU A 624 27.27 14.84 -4.96
N SER A 625 28.40 14.69 -4.27
CA SER A 625 28.46 14.65 -2.81
C SER A 625 28.25 16.04 -2.20
N LEU A 626 27.44 16.10 -1.14
CA LEU A 626 27.19 17.35 -0.42
C LEU A 626 28.42 17.77 0.38
N VAL A 627 28.69 19.06 0.39
CA VAL A 627 29.74 19.68 1.21
C VAL A 627 29.33 19.65 2.68
N GLY A 628 28.07 19.97 2.96
CA GLY A 628 27.50 19.96 4.30
C GLY A 628 27.10 18.57 4.78
N ARG A 629 27.16 18.35 6.11
CA ARG A 629 26.63 17.14 6.75
C ARG A 629 25.30 17.44 7.42
N TYR A 630 24.23 16.87 6.89
CA TYR A 630 22.86 17.07 7.37
C TYR A 630 22.33 15.85 8.13
N HIS A 631 21.28 16.05 8.93
CA HIS A 631 20.67 14.94 9.66
C HIS A 631 19.52 14.30 8.86
N PHE A 632 19.87 13.48 7.87
CA PHE A 632 18.89 12.72 7.09
C PHE A 632 18.48 11.44 7.83
N ARG A 633 17.18 11.30 8.15
CA ARG A 633 16.63 10.13 8.87
C ARG A 633 16.91 8.78 8.18
N GLN A 634 17.09 8.77 6.86
CA GLN A 634 17.23 7.55 6.06
C GLN A 634 18.68 7.08 5.87
N LYS A 635 19.68 7.93 6.15
CA LYS A 635 21.11 7.63 5.96
C LYS A 635 21.98 8.28 7.05
N PRO A 636 21.90 7.83 8.31
CA PRO A 636 22.85 8.30 9.32
C PRO A 636 24.25 7.74 9.00
N GLY A 637 25.23 8.62 8.76
CA GLY A 637 26.64 8.24 8.64
C GLY A 637 27.11 7.68 7.29
N LYS A 638 26.31 7.79 6.22
CA LYS A 638 26.76 7.51 4.84
C LYS A 638 27.00 8.81 4.07
N GLU A 639 27.74 8.73 2.97
CA GLU A 639 27.89 9.83 2.02
C GLU A 639 26.52 10.32 1.56
N GLN A 640 26.34 11.64 1.59
CA GLN A 640 25.11 12.34 1.30
C GLN A 640 25.24 13.02 -0.05
N THR A 641 24.23 12.89 -0.91
CA THR A 641 24.27 13.46 -2.27
C THR A 641 23.18 14.50 -2.49
N GLU A 642 23.28 15.24 -3.59
CA GLU A 642 22.24 16.15 -4.07
C GLU A 642 20.86 15.47 -4.14
N GLN A 643 20.80 14.19 -4.55
CA GLN A 643 19.56 13.39 -4.55
C GLN A 643 18.92 13.28 -3.17
N ASP A 644 19.73 13.06 -2.13
CA ASP A 644 19.24 12.94 -0.76
C ASP A 644 18.65 14.26 -0.27
N LEU A 645 19.24 15.39 -0.66
CA LEU A 645 18.73 16.73 -0.36
C LEU A 645 17.37 16.99 -1.04
N ILE A 646 17.22 16.58 -2.31
CA ILE A 646 15.96 16.67 -3.05
C ILE A 646 14.87 15.80 -2.42
N LEU A 647 15.19 14.55 -2.07
CA LEU A 647 14.26 13.65 -1.40
C LEU A 647 13.83 14.18 -0.02
N HIS A 648 14.74 14.85 0.69
CA HIS A 648 14.46 15.45 1.99
C HIS A 648 13.49 16.65 1.91
N ALA A 649 13.42 17.34 0.77
CA ALA A 649 12.44 18.40 0.56
C ALA A 649 10.99 17.89 0.52
N TYR A 650 10.80 16.57 0.40
CA TYR A 650 9.51 15.91 0.55
C TYR A 650 9.22 15.58 2.03
N PRO A 651 7.97 15.73 2.53
CA PRO A 651 7.65 15.45 3.92
C PRO A 651 8.04 14.03 4.35
N ALA A 652 8.71 13.90 5.51
CA ALA A 652 9.24 12.64 6.03
C ALA A 652 8.18 11.55 6.35
N GLY A 653 6.88 11.86 6.23
CA GLY A 653 5.77 10.92 6.35
C GLY A 653 4.81 10.96 5.16
N GLY A 654 5.21 11.60 4.06
CA GLY A 654 4.37 11.84 2.90
C GLY A 654 3.16 12.73 3.18
N CYS A 655 2.24 12.79 2.22
CA CYS A 655 0.90 13.36 2.36
C CYS A 655 -0.07 12.35 2.98
N GLY A 656 0.28 11.06 2.92
CA GLY A 656 -0.45 9.98 3.58
C GLY A 656 -1.62 9.43 2.77
N PHE A 657 -1.53 9.44 1.44
CA PHE A 657 -2.61 8.97 0.56
C PHE A 657 -2.96 7.49 0.78
N ALA A 658 -1.95 6.61 0.79
CA ALA A 658 -2.13 5.16 0.97
C ALA A 658 -2.03 4.71 2.44
N THR A 659 -1.85 5.63 3.39
CA THR A 659 -1.72 5.32 4.82
C THR A 659 -2.93 5.82 5.59
N SER A 660 -3.61 4.94 6.31
CA SER A 660 -4.77 5.34 7.12
C SER A 660 -4.34 6.02 8.41
N SER A 661 -4.65 7.31 8.58
CA SER A 661 -4.43 8.00 9.85
C SER A 661 -5.31 7.45 10.99
N ALA A 662 -6.31 6.61 10.68
CA ALA A 662 -7.21 6.03 11.67
C ALA A 662 -6.57 4.89 12.49
N PHE A 663 -5.66 4.11 11.89
CA PHE A 663 -5.07 2.94 12.54
C PHE A 663 -3.60 2.65 12.16
N GLN A 664 -3.05 3.24 11.09
CA GLN A 664 -1.66 3.04 10.64
C GLN A 664 -0.73 4.19 11.05
N GLU A 665 -1.29 5.29 11.58
CA GLU A 665 -0.53 6.42 12.13
C GLU A 665 -0.80 6.55 13.63
N ALA A 666 0.26 6.83 14.40
CA ALA A 666 0.16 7.09 15.83
C ALA A 666 0.65 8.52 16.13
N SER A 667 -0.09 9.24 16.97
CA SER A 667 0.22 10.61 17.37
C SER A 667 -0.01 10.79 18.88
N PRO A 668 0.61 11.78 19.55
CA PRO A 668 0.36 12.00 20.96
C PRO A 668 -1.12 12.29 21.24
N LEU A 669 -1.66 11.64 22.26
CA LEU A 669 -3.08 11.70 22.59
C LEU A 669 -3.47 13.00 23.30
N GLY A 670 -2.56 13.56 24.09
CA GLY A 670 -2.78 14.75 24.91
C GLY A 670 -3.90 14.54 25.94
N SER A 671 -4.73 15.57 26.15
CA SER A 671 -5.70 15.64 27.25
C SER A 671 -6.78 14.56 27.26
N ILE A 672 -6.94 13.75 26.21
CA ILE A 672 -7.82 12.57 26.26
C ILE A 672 -7.24 11.51 27.21
N PHE A 673 -5.90 11.39 27.31
CA PHE A 673 -5.25 10.43 28.20
C PHE A 673 -5.53 10.68 29.69
N LYS A 674 -5.93 11.90 30.05
CA LYS A 674 -6.37 12.24 31.41
C LYS A 674 -7.51 11.35 31.90
N ILE A 675 -8.31 10.78 30.99
CA ILE A 675 -9.35 9.79 31.32
C ILE A 675 -8.70 8.56 31.99
N VAL A 676 -7.61 8.06 31.42
CA VAL A 676 -6.83 6.93 31.96
C VAL A 676 -6.22 7.31 33.31
N THR A 677 -5.60 8.48 33.41
CA THR A 677 -4.99 8.97 34.66
C THR A 677 -6.03 9.12 35.77
N GLY A 678 -7.18 9.73 35.48
CA GLY A 678 -8.27 9.91 36.42
C GLY A 678 -8.90 8.60 36.86
N TYR A 679 -9.12 7.68 35.91
CA TYR A 679 -9.60 6.33 36.21
C TYR A 679 -8.64 5.57 37.10
N GLU A 680 -7.34 5.55 36.79
CA GLU A 680 -6.38 4.75 37.55
C GLU A 680 -6.24 5.24 39.00
N ALA A 681 -6.23 6.57 39.21
CA ALA A 681 -6.21 7.14 40.56
C ALA A 681 -7.50 6.84 41.35
N ALA A 682 -8.67 6.98 40.73
CA ALA A 682 -9.95 6.69 41.37
C ALA A 682 -10.13 5.19 41.63
N ARG A 683 -9.67 4.33 40.73
CA ARG A 683 -9.63 2.86 40.89
C ARG A 683 -8.81 2.47 42.11
N GLN A 684 -7.58 2.97 42.23
CA GLN A 684 -6.72 2.69 43.38
C GLN A 684 -7.30 3.24 44.69
N LYS A 685 -8.04 4.36 44.64
CA LYS A 685 -8.75 4.86 45.82
C LYS A 685 -9.85 3.90 46.26
N ILE A 686 -10.70 3.44 45.34
CA ILE A 686 -11.80 2.51 45.65
C ILE A 686 -11.27 1.18 46.22
N GLU A 687 -10.13 0.70 45.73
CA GLU A 687 -9.49 -0.50 46.27
C GLU A 687 -8.97 -0.33 47.70
N ARG A 688 -8.67 0.90 48.12
CA ARG A 688 -8.21 1.22 49.47
C ARG A 688 -9.37 1.57 50.42
N ASP A 689 -10.40 2.23 49.90
CA ASP A 689 -11.55 2.73 50.66
C ASP A 689 -12.82 2.66 49.80
N THR A 690 -13.85 1.98 50.29
CA THR A 690 -15.13 1.78 49.59
C THR A 690 -16.04 3.02 49.55
N GLY A 691 -15.59 4.15 50.10
CA GLY A 691 -16.32 5.43 50.13
C GLY A 691 -16.36 6.20 48.81
N ASP A 692 -16.21 7.53 48.89
CA ASP A 692 -16.28 8.44 47.74
C ASP A 692 -15.18 8.11 46.69
N PRO A 693 -15.53 7.78 45.44
CA PRO A 693 -14.55 7.44 44.40
C PRO A 693 -13.67 8.61 43.97
N ASN A 694 -13.99 9.86 44.34
CA ASN A 694 -13.23 11.05 43.95
C ASN A 694 -11.84 11.09 44.61
N PRO A 695 -10.73 11.00 43.86
CA PRO A 695 -9.40 10.81 44.44
C PRO A 695 -8.83 12.02 45.17
N LEU A 696 -9.19 13.23 44.74
CA LEU A 696 -8.54 14.47 45.19
C LEU A 696 -9.46 15.68 45.01
N VAL A 697 -9.34 16.67 45.89
CA VAL A 697 -9.91 18.00 45.71
C VAL A 697 -8.84 19.04 46.01
N ILE A 698 -8.69 20.03 45.13
CA ILE A 698 -7.74 21.13 45.28
C ILE A 698 -8.41 22.47 44.97
N VAL A 699 -7.74 23.56 45.33
CA VAL A 699 -8.05 24.90 44.84
C VAL A 699 -6.99 25.28 43.81
N ASP A 700 -7.33 25.24 42.52
CA ASP A 700 -6.44 25.63 41.43
C ASP A 700 -6.46 27.15 41.26
N ALA A 701 -5.35 27.78 41.61
CA ALA A 701 -5.13 29.22 41.53
C ALA A 701 -4.06 29.53 40.47
N SER A 702 -3.99 28.72 39.40
CA SER A 702 -2.94 28.83 38.40
C SER A 702 -2.92 30.23 37.78
N PRO A 703 -1.75 30.84 37.60
CA PRO A 703 -1.66 32.19 37.07
C PRO A 703 -1.98 32.26 35.56
N PRO A 704 -2.29 33.45 35.04
CA PRO A 704 -2.52 33.67 33.60
C PRO A 704 -1.36 33.18 32.74
N TYR A 705 -1.67 32.70 31.53
CA TYR A 705 -0.65 32.24 30.57
C TYR A 705 0.38 33.32 30.17
N SER A 706 0.03 34.60 30.31
CA SER A 706 0.90 35.75 30.06
C SER A 706 2.01 35.90 31.12
N MET A 707 1.84 35.30 32.30
CA MET A 707 2.80 35.45 33.40
C MET A 707 3.95 34.45 33.29
N SER A 708 5.18 34.93 33.43
CA SER A 708 6.35 34.06 33.57
C SER A 708 6.33 33.40 34.94
N MET A 709 6.16 32.09 34.99
CA MET A 709 6.16 31.34 36.24
C MET A 709 7.59 30.92 36.61
N LYS A 710 8.09 31.31 37.78
CA LYS A 710 9.35 30.81 38.34
C LYS A 710 9.11 29.49 39.07
N ALA A 711 10.18 28.84 39.55
CA ALA A 711 10.07 27.57 40.27
C ALA A 711 9.17 27.66 41.53
N GLY A 712 9.27 28.77 42.28
CA GLY A 712 8.46 29.03 43.47
C GLY A 712 7.06 29.60 43.22
N THR A 713 6.62 29.72 41.95
CA THR A 713 5.26 30.22 41.68
C THR A 713 4.22 29.23 42.19
N VAL A 714 3.33 29.68 43.06
CA VAL A 714 2.20 28.90 43.56
C VAL A 714 1.16 28.74 42.45
N LEU A 715 0.77 27.50 42.18
CA LEU A 715 -0.23 27.14 41.17
C LEU A 715 -1.59 26.83 41.80
N GLY A 716 -1.65 26.60 43.10
CA GLY A 716 -2.87 26.26 43.81
C GLY A 716 -2.59 25.82 45.24
N TYR A 717 -3.62 25.31 45.90
CA TYR A 717 -3.57 24.87 47.28
C TYR A 717 -4.28 23.52 47.44
N THR A 718 -3.79 22.69 48.34
CA THR A 718 -4.57 21.55 48.84
C THR A 718 -5.77 22.05 49.66
N LEU A 719 -6.73 21.19 49.94
CA LEU A 719 -7.84 21.54 50.85
C LEU A 719 -7.36 21.97 52.25
N SER A 720 -6.22 21.44 52.71
CA SER A 720 -5.58 21.83 53.97
C SER A 720 -4.86 23.19 53.92
N GLY A 721 -4.88 23.88 52.78
CA GLY A 721 -4.22 25.18 52.59
C GLY A 721 -2.72 25.09 52.24
N THR A 722 -2.18 23.89 51.99
CA THR A 722 -0.76 23.72 51.64
C THR A 722 -0.50 24.21 50.21
N PRO A 723 0.47 25.11 49.98
CA PRO A 723 0.74 25.65 48.65
C PRO A 723 1.35 24.60 47.71
N ILE A 724 0.88 24.58 46.47
CA ILE A 724 1.36 23.72 45.40
C ILE A 724 2.18 24.58 44.44
N CYS A 725 3.51 24.52 44.57
CA CYS A 725 4.42 25.29 43.73
C CYS A 725 4.70 24.63 42.38
N ARG A 726 5.13 25.41 41.38
CA ARG A 726 5.47 24.92 40.04
C ARG A 726 6.57 23.86 40.07
N TRP A 727 7.57 24.02 40.94
CA TRP A 727 8.48 22.94 41.28
C TRP A 727 7.85 22.10 42.38
N TYR A 728 7.42 20.90 42.03
CA TYR A 728 6.67 20.02 42.92
C TYR A 728 7.35 18.65 43.00
N LYS A 729 7.73 18.24 44.21
CA LYS A 729 8.32 16.93 44.53
C LYS A 729 9.39 16.46 43.52
N GLY A 730 10.34 17.34 43.21
CA GLY A 730 11.49 17.03 42.35
C GLY A 730 11.26 17.16 40.84
N GLY A 731 10.09 17.65 40.40
CA GLY A 731 9.82 17.90 38.99
C GLY A 731 9.09 19.22 38.73
N ARG A 732 9.03 19.62 37.47
CA ARG A 732 8.37 20.86 37.03
C ARG A 732 6.97 20.56 36.50
N LEU A 733 5.95 21.07 37.19
CA LEU A 733 4.56 20.92 36.76
C LEU A 733 4.27 21.67 35.43
N PRO A 734 3.43 21.09 34.56
CA PRO A 734 2.98 21.73 33.33
C PRO A 734 2.10 22.96 33.61
N ARG A 735 1.98 23.87 32.64
CA ARG A 735 1.05 25.01 32.76
C ARG A 735 -0.40 24.48 32.74
N SER A 736 -1.28 25.06 33.56
CA SER A 736 -2.73 24.75 33.59
C SER A 736 -3.57 25.95 33.16
N HIS A 737 -4.89 25.77 33.04
CA HIS A 737 -5.82 26.88 32.81
C HIS A 737 -5.85 27.81 34.03
N PRO A 738 -5.94 29.14 33.84
CA PRO A 738 -5.79 30.08 34.95
C PRO A 738 -7.03 30.11 35.85
N ASN A 739 -6.78 30.20 37.16
CA ASN A 739 -7.74 30.43 38.24
C ASN A 739 -9.06 29.64 38.09
N ILE A 740 -8.96 28.30 38.11
CA ILE A 740 -10.14 27.43 37.96
C ILE A 740 -10.97 27.42 39.26
N GLY A 741 -10.32 27.60 40.42
CA GLY A 741 -10.96 27.54 41.72
C GLY A 741 -10.98 26.13 42.30
N LYS A 742 -11.94 25.85 43.19
CA LYS A 742 -12.10 24.53 43.82
C LYS A 742 -12.51 23.50 42.77
N ILE A 743 -11.70 22.46 42.58
CA ILE A 743 -11.93 21.40 41.59
C ILE A 743 -11.75 20.00 42.19
N ASP A 744 -12.65 19.11 41.80
CA ASP A 744 -12.61 17.66 41.99
C ASP A 744 -12.29 16.96 40.65
N LEU A 745 -12.40 15.63 40.57
CA LEU A 745 -12.12 14.90 39.33
C LEU A 745 -13.06 15.30 38.17
N CYS A 746 -14.36 15.53 38.45
CA CYS A 746 -15.33 15.97 37.45
C CYS A 746 -14.98 17.36 36.90
N GLY A 747 -14.72 18.32 37.79
CA GLY A 747 -14.29 19.67 37.42
C GLY A 747 -12.93 19.66 36.70
N ALA A 748 -12.03 18.75 37.08
CA ALA A 748 -10.74 18.57 36.40
C ALA A 748 -10.92 18.07 34.96
N PHE A 749 -11.88 17.18 34.69
CA PHE A 749 -12.23 16.79 33.32
C PHE A 749 -12.86 17.95 32.54
N GLU A 750 -13.88 18.59 33.12
CA GLU A 750 -14.63 19.72 32.56
C GLU A 750 -13.68 20.81 32.04
N LYS A 751 -12.75 21.22 32.92
CA LYS A 751 -11.78 22.30 32.70
C LYS A 751 -10.46 21.82 32.11
N SER A 752 -10.29 20.51 31.97
CA SER A 752 -9.06 19.89 31.48
C SER A 752 -7.80 20.33 32.27
N SER A 753 -7.86 20.43 33.60
CA SER A 753 -6.76 20.96 34.44
C SER A 753 -5.49 20.10 34.32
N ASN A 754 -4.36 20.65 33.89
CA ASN A 754 -3.10 19.91 33.83
C ASN A 754 -2.48 19.70 35.22
N LEU A 755 -2.69 20.66 36.12
CA LEU A 755 -2.22 20.62 37.50
C LEU A 755 -2.80 19.39 38.21
N TYR A 756 -4.12 19.25 38.18
CA TYR A 756 -4.84 18.20 38.88
C TYR A 756 -4.36 16.78 38.49
N PHE A 757 -4.29 16.46 37.20
CA PHE A 757 -3.85 15.12 36.76
C PHE A 757 -2.37 14.85 37.02
N SER A 758 -1.52 15.89 37.08
CA SER A 758 -0.11 15.73 37.47
C SER A 758 0.01 15.34 38.94
N LEU A 759 -0.82 15.94 39.81
CA LEU A 759 -0.88 15.62 41.23
C LEU A 759 -1.44 14.21 41.46
N LEU A 760 -2.50 13.83 40.73
CA LEU A 760 -3.01 12.46 40.77
C LEU A 760 -1.91 11.44 40.48
N ALA A 761 -1.15 11.66 39.41
CA ALA A 761 -0.08 10.75 39.01
C ALA A 761 1.05 10.67 40.05
N LYS A 762 1.36 11.76 40.76
CA LYS A 762 2.47 11.81 41.73
C LYS A 762 2.09 11.32 43.12
N ASP A 763 0.90 11.67 43.59
CA ASP A 763 0.53 11.56 44.99
C ASP A 763 -0.49 10.45 45.27
N HIS A 764 -1.27 10.06 44.26
CA HIS A 764 -2.36 9.10 44.43
C HIS A 764 -2.10 7.75 43.77
N LEU A 765 -1.18 7.67 42.80
CA LEU A 765 -0.74 6.39 42.26
C LEU A 765 0.29 5.73 43.18
N SER A 766 0.15 4.41 43.37
CA SER A 766 1.09 3.61 44.17
C SER A 766 2.50 3.64 43.58
N ILE A 767 2.62 3.38 42.27
CA ILE A 767 3.87 3.54 41.53
C ILE A 767 3.62 4.18 40.15
N PRO A 768 4.56 4.98 39.61
CA PRO A 768 4.44 5.64 38.32
C PRO A 768 4.09 4.70 37.15
N THR A 769 4.61 3.47 37.15
CA THR A 769 4.39 2.49 36.07
C THR A 769 3.00 1.87 36.07
N ASP A 770 2.19 2.04 37.11
CA ASP A 770 0.80 1.59 37.10
C ASP A 770 -0.01 2.30 36.02
N LEU A 771 0.30 3.57 35.75
CA LEU A 771 -0.33 4.33 34.67
C LEU A 771 -0.02 3.71 33.30
N SER A 772 1.23 3.26 33.08
CA SER A 772 1.64 2.56 31.86
C SER A 772 0.94 1.21 31.71
N LYS A 773 0.87 0.43 32.80
CA LYS A 773 0.16 -0.86 32.83
C LYS A 773 -1.34 -0.68 32.56
N CYS A 774 -1.94 0.34 33.13
CA CYS A 774 -3.35 0.69 32.93
C CYS A 774 -3.62 1.06 31.46
N ALA A 775 -2.79 1.92 30.87
CA ALA A 775 -2.87 2.27 29.46
C ALA A 775 -2.78 1.04 28.55
N MET A 776 -1.86 0.10 28.84
CA MET A 776 -1.74 -1.14 28.08
C MET A 776 -2.96 -2.06 28.24
N LYS A 777 -3.53 -2.18 29.44
CA LYS A 777 -4.77 -2.93 29.68
C LYS A 777 -5.96 -2.36 28.89
N MET A 778 -5.96 -1.06 28.60
CA MET A 778 -6.97 -0.38 27.77
C MET A 778 -6.69 -0.46 26.26
N GLY A 779 -5.65 -1.18 25.84
CA GLY A 779 -5.32 -1.41 24.42
C GLY A 779 -4.29 -0.45 23.83
N PHE A 780 -3.71 0.47 24.60
CA PHE A 780 -2.62 1.32 24.10
C PHE A 780 -1.28 0.58 24.03
N GLY A 781 -0.41 0.96 23.09
CA GLY A 781 0.93 0.40 22.96
C GLY A 781 0.98 -1.01 22.36
N SER A 782 -0.16 -1.56 21.93
CA SER A 782 -0.25 -2.84 21.21
C SER A 782 -1.32 -2.79 20.12
N PRO A 783 -1.25 -3.61 19.06
CA PRO A 783 -2.30 -3.69 18.05
C PRO A 783 -3.65 -4.04 18.67
N THR A 784 -4.73 -3.42 18.21
CA THR A 784 -6.10 -3.73 18.65
C THR A 784 -6.59 -5.08 18.16
N ARG A 785 -5.83 -5.74 17.27
CA ARG A 785 -6.17 -7.02 16.61
C ARG A 785 -7.32 -6.91 15.62
N VAL A 786 -7.61 -5.70 15.14
CA VAL A 786 -8.48 -5.53 13.98
C VAL A 786 -7.95 -6.36 12.81
N LYS A 787 -8.85 -7.01 12.06
CA LYS A 787 -8.49 -7.75 10.83
C LYS A 787 -8.21 -6.81 9.67
N LEU A 788 -7.18 -5.97 9.82
CA LEU A 788 -6.58 -5.09 8.81
C LEU A 788 -5.05 -5.16 8.93
N ASP A 789 -4.36 -4.92 7.82
CA ASP A 789 -2.89 -5.00 7.81
C ASP A 789 -2.23 -3.68 8.23
N ARG A 790 -0.99 -3.79 8.73
CA ARG A 790 -0.11 -2.65 9.06
C ARG A 790 -0.66 -1.70 10.13
N GLU A 791 -1.40 -2.22 11.09
CA GLU A 791 -1.82 -1.45 12.27
C GLU A 791 -0.59 -0.93 13.05
N ALA A 792 -0.61 0.35 13.40
CA ALA A 792 0.42 0.95 14.24
C ALA A 792 0.19 0.56 15.72
N THR A 793 1.26 0.16 16.39
CA THR A 793 1.23 -0.25 17.80
C THR A 793 1.05 0.93 18.76
N GLY A 794 1.44 2.14 18.35
CA GLY A 794 1.67 3.23 19.28
C GLY A 794 2.90 2.98 20.18
N LYS A 795 3.04 3.78 21.24
CA LYS A 795 4.11 3.67 22.24
C LYS A 795 3.61 4.13 23.60
N VAL A 796 3.89 3.36 24.66
CA VAL A 796 3.59 3.72 26.06
C VAL A 796 4.92 3.83 26.82
N PRO A 797 5.19 4.96 27.52
CA PRO A 797 6.44 5.14 28.26
C PRO A 797 6.50 4.30 29.54
N PHE A 798 7.71 3.88 29.91
CA PHE A 798 8.02 3.22 31.19
C PHE A 798 9.16 3.94 31.96
N ASP A 799 9.81 4.90 31.31
CA ASP A 799 10.90 5.75 31.82
C ASP A 799 10.38 6.89 32.71
N LEU A 800 9.65 6.52 33.78
CA LEU A 800 8.88 7.47 34.60
C LEU A 800 9.45 7.71 36.01
N PHE A 801 10.41 6.90 36.47
CA PHE A 801 10.94 6.98 37.83
C PHE A 801 12.01 8.09 37.99
N ASP A 802 12.87 8.26 36.99
CA ASP A 802 14.06 9.10 37.11
C ASP A 802 13.75 10.61 37.17
N ASN A 803 12.68 11.02 36.48
CA ASN A 803 12.29 12.43 36.39
C ASN A 803 10.77 12.60 36.58
N PRO A 804 10.31 13.14 37.72
CA PRO A 804 8.88 13.38 37.96
C PRO A 804 8.23 14.27 36.89
N SER A 805 8.99 15.14 36.21
CA SER A 805 8.46 15.94 35.10
C SER A 805 8.01 15.09 33.90
N ASN A 806 8.66 13.94 33.67
CA ASN A 806 8.24 12.98 32.64
C ASN A 806 6.91 12.34 33.02
N LEU A 807 6.74 11.96 34.29
CA LEU A 807 5.47 11.46 34.82
C LEU A 807 4.35 12.50 34.70
N TYR A 808 4.60 13.76 35.06
CA TYR A 808 3.60 14.84 34.94
C TYR A 808 3.18 15.06 33.49
N SER A 809 4.14 14.98 32.55
CA SER A 809 3.88 15.08 31.12
C SER A 809 3.10 13.88 30.59
N PHE A 810 3.44 12.67 31.03
CA PHE A 810 2.73 11.46 30.65
C PHE A 810 1.29 11.43 31.20
N ALA A 811 1.08 11.90 32.44
CA ALA A 811 -0.24 12.00 33.09
C ALA A 811 -1.26 12.84 32.31
N ILE A 812 -0.78 13.79 31.49
CA ILE A 812 -1.60 14.62 30.61
C ILE A 812 -1.58 14.17 29.14
N GLY A 813 -1.03 12.99 28.85
CA GLY A 813 -0.96 12.36 27.53
C GLY A 813 0.14 12.90 26.61
N GLN A 814 1.20 13.48 27.19
CA GLN A 814 2.43 13.86 26.48
C GLN A 814 3.57 12.87 26.82
N HIS A 815 4.83 13.34 26.80
CA HIS A 815 6.04 12.50 26.83
C HIS A 815 6.15 11.64 25.56
N THR A 816 6.64 10.40 25.65
CA THR A 816 6.79 9.50 24.49
C THR A 816 5.53 8.67 24.18
N LEU A 817 4.37 9.05 24.73
CA LEU A 817 3.08 8.42 24.44
C LEU A 817 2.64 8.69 23.00
N LEU A 818 2.37 7.62 22.26
CA LEU A 818 1.80 7.65 20.90
C LEU A 818 0.64 6.66 20.83
N THR A 819 -0.48 7.06 20.26
CA THR A 819 -1.69 6.23 20.16
C THR A 819 -2.37 6.41 18.81
N THR A 820 -3.11 5.39 18.35
CA THR A 820 -3.95 5.51 17.14
C THR A 820 -5.36 5.98 17.49
N PRO A 821 -6.09 6.62 16.56
CA PRO A 821 -7.52 6.91 16.74
C PRO A 821 -8.37 5.67 17.04
N LEU A 822 -8.06 4.52 16.42
CA LEU A 822 -8.75 3.26 16.70
C LEU A 822 -8.54 2.78 18.14
N GLN A 823 -7.30 2.80 18.66
CA GLN A 823 -7.03 2.49 20.07
C GLN A 823 -7.79 3.42 21.02
N THR A 824 -7.89 4.71 20.66
CA THR A 824 -8.63 5.70 21.45
C THR A 824 -10.13 5.40 21.48
N ALA A 825 -10.69 4.95 20.36
CA ALA A 825 -12.09 4.56 20.26
C ALA A 825 -12.39 3.30 21.11
N VAL A 826 -11.49 2.32 21.09
CA VAL A 826 -11.57 1.11 21.94
C VAL A 826 -11.51 1.49 23.44
N MET A 827 -10.61 2.39 23.82
CA MET A 827 -10.50 2.88 25.20
C MET A 827 -11.81 3.51 25.69
N LEU A 828 -12.41 4.45 24.93
CA LEU A 828 -13.67 5.05 25.36
C LEU A 828 -14.83 4.04 25.36
N SER A 829 -14.82 3.08 24.41
CA SER A 829 -15.82 2.01 24.36
C SER A 829 -15.84 1.19 25.65
N ALA A 830 -14.67 0.90 26.23
CA ALA A 830 -14.57 0.18 27.50
C ALA A 830 -15.23 0.94 28.66
N PHE A 831 -15.12 2.27 28.72
CA PHE A 831 -15.82 3.06 29.74
C PHE A 831 -17.34 3.07 29.55
N MET A 832 -17.79 3.06 28.30
CA MET A 832 -19.22 3.10 27.98
C MET A 832 -19.92 1.74 28.17
N ASN A 833 -19.24 0.63 27.88
CA ASN A 833 -19.82 -0.71 27.87
C ASN A 833 -19.63 -1.50 29.19
N GLY A 834 -19.22 -0.84 30.28
CA GLY A 834 -19.07 -1.45 31.60
C GLY A 834 -17.71 -2.15 31.83
N GLY A 835 -16.68 -1.78 31.08
CA GLY A 835 -15.29 -2.20 31.32
C GLY A 835 -14.77 -3.27 30.36
N ASN A 836 -15.47 -3.57 29.26
CA ASN A 836 -15.02 -4.56 28.28
C ASN A 836 -14.16 -3.89 27.20
N VAL A 837 -12.88 -4.25 27.14
CA VAL A 837 -11.99 -3.85 26.06
C VAL A 837 -12.23 -4.79 24.88
N VAL A 838 -13.04 -4.34 23.93
CA VAL A 838 -13.48 -5.14 22.77
C VAL A 838 -12.42 -5.14 21.68
N VAL A 839 -12.27 -6.28 20.99
CA VAL A 839 -11.51 -6.34 19.73
C VAL A 839 -12.37 -5.70 18.64
N PRO A 840 -11.91 -4.61 18.00
CA PRO A 840 -12.68 -3.94 16.96
C PRO A 840 -12.80 -4.82 15.71
N ARG A 841 -14.02 -4.92 15.20
CA ARG A 841 -14.41 -5.80 14.10
C ARG A 841 -14.67 -5.00 12.84
N ILE A 842 -14.07 -5.43 11.73
CA ILE A 842 -14.33 -4.87 10.40
C ILE A 842 -15.24 -5.77 9.54
N ALA A 843 -15.32 -7.07 9.88
CA ALA A 843 -16.06 -8.07 9.13
C ALA A 843 -17.21 -8.63 9.97
N LEU A 844 -18.40 -8.69 9.37
CA LEU A 844 -19.64 -9.13 9.99
C LEU A 844 -19.87 -10.63 9.75
N HIS A 845 -19.92 -11.04 8.48
CA HIS A 845 -20.02 -12.44 8.09
C HIS A 845 -19.44 -12.70 6.70
N LEU A 846 -19.02 -13.95 6.49
CA LEU A 846 -18.60 -14.50 5.21
C LEU A 846 -19.69 -15.43 4.69
N LEU A 847 -20.05 -15.30 3.42
CA LEU A 847 -21.10 -16.08 2.76
C LEU A 847 -20.51 -16.82 1.57
N ASN A 848 -20.71 -18.14 1.53
CA ASN A 848 -20.36 -18.96 0.37
C ASN A 848 -21.33 -18.65 -0.78
N LEU A 849 -20.83 -18.40 -1.99
CA LEU A 849 -21.68 -18.10 -3.15
C LEU A 849 -22.30 -19.35 -3.77
N GLU A 850 -21.65 -20.49 -3.57
CA GLU A 850 -22.06 -21.81 -4.06
C GLU A 850 -22.02 -22.79 -2.88
N PRO A 851 -22.96 -23.75 -2.77
CA PRO A 851 -22.80 -24.86 -1.84
C PRO A 851 -21.53 -25.62 -2.23
N GLN A 852 -20.58 -25.78 -1.30
CA GLN A 852 -19.43 -26.62 -1.60
C GLN A 852 -19.92 -28.06 -1.79
N GLU A 853 -19.71 -28.63 -2.98
CA GLU A 853 -19.88 -30.05 -3.18
C GLU A 853 -18.96 -30.76 -2.18
N LYS A 854 -19.54 -31.67 -1.37
CA LYS A 854 -18.73 -32.54 -0.52
C LYS A 854 -17.73 -33.23 -1.44
N GLU A 855 -16.43 -33.03 -1.21
CA GLU A 855 -15.41 -33.78 -1.93
C GLU A 855 -15.69 -35.25 -1.63
N GLN A 856 -16.37 -35.93 -2.56
CA GLN A 856 -16.44 -37.37 -2.55
C GLN A 856 -15.02 -37.80 -2.81
N VAL A 857 -14.33 -38.20 -1.75
CA VAL A 857 -13.05 -38.86 -1.88
C VAL A 857 -13.28 -40.05 -2.80
N LEU A 858 -12.82 -39.94 -4.05
CA LEU A 858 -12.93 -40.94 -5.11
C LEU A 858 -12.01 -42.13 -4.80
N PHE A 859 -12.10 -42.73 -3.61
CA PHE A 859 -11.69 -44.10 -3.48
C PHE A 859 -12.82 -44.95 -4.03
N ARG A 860 -12.53 -45.75 -5.06
CA ARG A 860 -13.36 -46.92 -5.35
C ARG A 860 -13.39 -47.76 -4.07
N THR A 861 -14.50 -47.68 -3.35
CA THR A 861 -14.77 -48.53 -2.19
C THR A 861 -14.94 -50.00 -2.58
N GLU A 862 -14.97 -50.30 -3.87
CA GLU A 862 -14.95 -51.65 -4.44
C GLU A 862 -13.70 -51.89 -5.28
N PHE A 863 -12.85 -52.80 -4.81
CA PHE A 863 -11.73 -53.38 -5.55
C PHE A 863 -11.67 -54.88 -5.26
N ALA A 864 -11.12 -55.65 -6.20
CA ALA A 864 -11.26 -57.11 -6.30
C ALA A 864 -10.73 -57.94 -5.10
N PHE A 865 -10.10 -57.32 -4.11
CA PHE A 865 -9.48 -57.99 -2.95
C PHE A 865 -9.93 -57.42 -1.59
N ARG A 866 -10.99 -56.60 -1.55
CA ARG A 866 -11.47 -55.98 -0.30
C ARG A 866 -11.85 -56.99 0.77
N GLU A 867 -12.57 -58.05 0.42
CA GLU A 867 -12.94 -59.10 1.38
C GLU A 867 -11.72 -59.90 1.85
N ALA A 868 -10.79 -60.23 0.95
CA ALA A 868 -9.56 -60.92 1.30
C ALA A 868 -8.71 -60.12 2.31
N LEU A 869 -8.56 -58.81 2.10
CA LEU A 869 -7.82 -57.92 3.01
C LEU A 869 -8.55 -57.69 4.33
N LYS A 870 -9.89 -57.56 4.30
CA LYS A 870 -10.71 -57.47 5.52
C LYS A 870 -10.60 -58.74 6.37
N ASN A 871 -10.58 -59.90 5.74
CA ASN A 871 -10.40 -61.20 6.41
C ASN A 871 -8.98 -61.38 6.97
N MET A 872 -7.98 -60.68 6.40
CA MET A 872 -6.62 -60.57 6.95
C MET A 872 -6.48 -59.49 8.03
N GLY A 873 -7.58 -58.87 8.48
CA GLY A 873 -7.58 -57.84 9.53
C GLY A 873 -7.14 -56.45 9.06
N ILE A 874 -7.04 -56.24 7.75
CA ILE A 874 -6.61 -54.98 7.15
C ILE A 874 -7.84 -54.21 6.66
N PHE A 875 -8.23 -53.17 7.39
CA PHE A 875 -9.37 -52.32 7.06
C PHE A 875 -8.96 -51.14 6.18
N PHE A 876 -9.70 -50.90 5.10
CA PHE A 876 -9.50 -49.75 4.23
C PHE A 876 -10.51 -48.64 4.50
N PRO A 877 -10.10 -47.37 4.42
CA PRO A 877 -8.78 -46.88 4.01
C PRO A 877 -7.71 -47.02 5.11
N LEU A 878 -6.53 -47.53 4.74
CA LEU A 878 -5.43 -47.86 5.66
C LEU A 878 -4.67 -46.63 6.18
N PHE A 879 -4.87 -45.45 5.57
CA PHE A 879 -4.16 -44.21 5.92
C PHE A 879 -4.97 -42.95 5.59
N THR A 880 -6.14 -42.77 6.18
CA THR A 880 -6.77 -41.44 6.22
C THR A 880 -6.90 -41.00 7.67
N SER A 881 -6.04 -40.07 8.10
CA SER A 881 -6.45 -39.08 9.08
C SER A 881 -7.80 -38.54 8.63
N GLY A 882 -8.81 -38.59 9.50
CA GLY A 882 -10.15 -38.13 9.15
C GLY A 882 -10.15 -36.66 8.74
N GLU A 883 -10.10 -36.39 7.45
CA GLU A 883 -10.77 -35.21 6.91
C GLU A 883 -12.25 -35.56 6.84
N THR A 884 -12.94 -35.37 7.96
CA THR A 884 -14.37 -35.09 7.92
C THR A 884 -14.54 -33.96 6.91
N GLY A 885 -15.22 -34.23 5.79
CA GLY A 885 -15.57 -33.19 4.82
C GLY A 885 -16.08 -31.99 5.60
N SER A 886 -15.41 -30.85 5.47
CA SER A 886 -15.62 -29.73 6.37
C SER A 886 -17.08 -29.26 6.23
N ASP A 887 -17.92 -29.52 7.24
CA ASP A 887 -19.23 -28.90 7.40
C ASP A 887 -19.01 -27.40 7.72
N GLU A 888 -18.38 -26.67 6.80
CA GLU A 888 -18.24 -25.23 6.92
C GLU A 888 -19.61 -24.59 6.66
N PRO A 889 -20.16 -23.84 7.61
CA PRO A 889 -21.50 -23.27 7.48
C PRO A 889 -21.58 -22.31 6.28
N TYR A 890 -22.70 -22.32 5.57
CA TYR A 890 -22.98 -21.42 4.44
C TYR A 890 -22.78 -19.93 4.79
N VAL A 891 -23.07 -19.58 6.05
CA VAL A 891 -22.76 -18.27 6.63
C VAL A 891 -21.85 -18.44 7.84
N ARG A 892 -20.62 -17.96 7.74
CA ARG A 892 -19.69 -17.87 8.87
C ARG A 892 -19.83 -16.49 9.51
N ARG A 893 -20.53 -16.41 10.63
CA ARG A 893 -20.63 -15.18 11.43
C ARG A 893 -19.37 -15.00 12.25
N LEU A 894 -18.82 -13.79 12.26
CA LEU A 894 -17.75 -13.44 13.17
C LEU A 894 -18.38 -12.94 14.47
N HIS A 895 -17.89 -13.41 15.61
CA HIS A 895 -18.41 -13.07 16.94
C HIS A 895 -17.57 -11.96 17.58
N THR A 896 -18.15 -11.26 18.54
CA THR A 896 -17.46 -10.23 19.32
C THR A 896 -16.47 -10.89 20.26
N GLU A 897 -15.24 -10.39 20.27
CA GLU A 897 -14.16 -10.87 21.13
C GLU A 897 -13.83 -9.78 22.15
N ILE A 898 -13.65 -10.18 23.41
CA ILE A 898 -13.25 -9.30 24.51
C ILE A 898 -11.76 -9.59 24.77
N GLN A 899 -10.91 -8.59 24.55
CA GLN A 899 -9.47 -8.70 24.76
C GLN A 899 -9.12 -8.67 26.25
N ALA A 900 -9.77 -7.79 27.01
CA ALA A 900 -9.53 -7.60 28.44
C ALA A 900 -10.77 -7.03 29.13
N ARG A 901 -10.81 -7.15 30.46
CA ARG A 901 -11.79 -6.46 31.31
C ARG A 901 -11.08 -5.56 32.29
N ILE A 902 -11.54 -4.32 32.41
CA ILE A 902 -11.08 -3.35 33.40
C ILE A 902 -12.06 -3.32 34.58
N PHE A 903 -11.55 -3.07 35.78
CA PHE A 903 -12.38 -2.95 36.99
C PHE A 903 -13.13 -1.62 36.96
N LEU A 904 -14.42 -1.65 36.64
CA LEU A 904 -15.23 -0.44 36.46
C LEU A 904 -16.60 -0.58 37.14
N PRO A 905 -16.66 -0.54 38.49
CA PRO A 905 -17.93 -0.54 39.21
C PRO A 905 -18.74 0.73 38.93
N GLU A 906 -20.06 0.67 39.11
CA GLU A 906 -20.96 1.74 38.69
C GLU A 906 -20.65 3.13 39.31
N PRO A 907 -20.27 3.27 40.60
CA PRO A 907 -19.86 4.57 41.15
C PRO A 907 -18.65 5.17 40.42
N LEU A 908 -17.65 4.35 40.07
CA LEU A 908 -16.48 4.79 39.32
C LEU A 908 -16.85 5.15 37.88
N ARG A 909 -17.65 4.30 37.24
CA ARG A 909 -18.14 4.53 35.87
C ARG A 909 -18.88 5.85 35.79
N ARG A 910 -19.85 6.07 36.68
CA ARG A 910 -20.65 7.29 36.72
C ARG A 910 -19.79 8.53 36.94
N LEU A 911 -18.82 8.48 37.87
CA LEU A 911 -17.89 9.59 38.11
C LEU A 911 -17.14 10.01 36.83
N ILE A 912 -16.59 9.04 36.09
CA ILE A 912 -15.89 9.33 34.83
C ILE A 912 -16.85 9.89 33.78
N LEU A 913 -18.02 9.26 33.59
CA LEU A 913 -18.98 9.68 32.55
C LEU A 913 -19.60 11.05 32.84
N GLU A 914 -19.87 11.40 34.10
CA GLU A 914 -20.33 12.74 34.51
C GLU A 914 -19.27 13.81 34.24
N GLY A 915 -18.00 13.51 34.53
CA GLY A 915 -16.89 14.38 34.18
C GLY A 915 -16.83 14.65 32.68
N LEU A 916 -16.98 13.62 31.85
CA LEU A 916 -17.00 13.73 30.38
C LEU A 916 -18.26 14.40 29.83
N TYR A 917 -19.41 14.24 30.49
CA TYR A 917 -20.64 14.93 30.16
C TYR A 917 -20.50 16.44 30.39
N SER A 918 -19.88 16.82 31.51
CA SER A 918 -19.63 18.22 31.89
C SER A 918 -18.75 18.94 30.88
N VAL A 919 -17.78 18.26 30.24
CA VAL A 919 -16.95 18.85 29.16
C VAL A 919 -17.80 19.45 28.03
N VAL A 920 -18.92 18.80 27.70
CA VAL A 920 -19.79 19.17 26.57
C VAL A 920 -20.91 20.11 27.01
N ASN A 921 -21.56 19.80 28.14
CA ASN A 921 -22.84 20.41 28.51
C ASN A 921 -22.74 21.50 29.59
N SER A 922 -21.65 21.57 30.36
CA SER A 922 -21.55 22.58 31.41
C SER A 922 -21.13 23.95 30.87
N ASN A 923 -21.44 25.01 31.64
CA ASN A 923 -20.98 26.37 31.35
C ASN A 923 -19.46 26.52 31.41
N GLY A 924 -18.76 25.66 32.14
CA GLY A 924 -17.31 25.68 32.25
C GLY A 924 -16.59 24.74 31.28
N GLY A 925 -17.32 23.88 30.57
CA GLY A 925 -16.78 22.83 29.71
C GLY A 925 -15.96 23.35 28.53
N THR A 926 -14.92 22.60 28.16
CA THR A 926 -14.04 22.93 27.01
C THR A 926 -14.71 22.75 25.64
N ALA A 927 -15.79 21.96 25.54
CA ALA A 927 -16.56 21.73 24.32
C ALA A 927 -17.95 22.38 24.37
N ARG A 928 -18.17 23.36 25.24
CA ARG A 928 -19.46 24.08 25.28
C ARG A 928 -19.71 24.86 24.00
N LYS A 929 -20.98 25.01 23.63
CA LYS A 929 -21.43 25.68 22.39
C LYS A 929 -20.80 27.07 22.17
N THR A 930 -20.73 27.89 23.21
CA THR A 930 -20.18 29.26 23.15
C THR A 930 -18.65 29.32 22.99
N ALA A 931 -17.95 28.21 23.23
CA ALA A 931 -16.49 28.16 23.11
C ALA A 931 -16.03 27.76 21.70
N ILE A 932 -16.89 27.15 20.88
CA ILE A 932 -16.53 26.57 19.58
C ILE A 932 -16.76 27.61 18.47
N ARG A 933 -15.69 27.96 17.76
CA ARG A 933 -15.75 29.02 16.74
C ARG A 933 -16.53 28.58 15.52
N THR A 934 -16.30 27.36 15.03
CA THR A 934 -16.94 26.84 13.81
C THR A 934 -18.47 26.89 13.90
N LEU A 935 -19.06 26.74 15.10
CA LEU A 935 -20.51 26.83 15.30
C LEU A 935 -21.07 28.25 15.06
N HIS A 936 -20.27 29.30 15.18
CA HIS A 936 -20.69 30.65 14.80
C HIS A 936 -20.68 30.86 13.29
N GLU A 937 -19.80 30.16 12.59
CA GLU A 937 -19.59 30.29 11.14
C GLU A 937 -20.52 29.36 10.34
N GLN A 938 -20.91 28.22 10.91
CA GLN A 938 -21.72 27.19 10.25
C GLN A 938 -23.01 26.90 11.03
N LYS A 939 -24.12 27.49 10.55
CA LYS A 939 -25.45 27.37 11.17
C LYS A 939 -25.90 25.91 11.30
N GLU A 940 -25.72 25.11 10.26
CA GLU A 940 -26.13 23.69 10.27
C GLU A 940 -25.44 22.89 11.37
N LEU A 941 -24.10 22.98 11.49
CA LEU A 941 -23.37 22.29 12.56
C LEU A 941 -23.77 22.79 13.95
N ARG A 942 -24.11 24.07 14.09
CA ARG A 942 -24.58 24.66 15.36
C ARG A 942 -25.91 24.06 15.82
N ASP A 943 -26.82 23.87 14.88
CA ASP A 943 -28.15 23.36 15.16
C ASP A 943 -28.07 21.85 15.47
N ILE A 944 -27.26 21.09 14.70
CA ILE A 944 -26.94 19.69 14.98
C ILE A 944 -26.28 19.52 16.36
N TYR A 945 -25.24 20.29 16.66
CA TYR A 945 -24.51 20.19 17.91
C TYR A 945 -25.39 20.53 19.11
N GLY A 946 -26.21 21.58 19.02
CA GLY A 946 -27.14 21.97 20.08
C GLY A 946 -28.18 20.90 20.39
N LYS A 947 -28.66 20.19 19.35
CA LYS A 947 -29.62 19.09 19.50
C LYS A 947 -28.99 17.84 20.14
N LEU A 948 -27.73 17.55 19.81
CA LEU A 948 -27.07 16.31 20.23
C LEU A 948 -26.29 16.40 21.53
N ALA A 949 -25.81 17.59 21.92
CA ALA A 949 -25.00 17.78 23.13
C ALA A 949 -25.57 17.10 24.40
N PRO A 950 -26.89 17.15 24.70
CA PRO A 950 -27.46 16.47 25.88
C PRO A 950 -27.34 14.94 25.87
N PHE A 951 -27.12 14.34 24.69
CA PHE A 951 -26.97 12.90 24.50
C PHE A 951 -25.51 12.47 24.38
N MET A 952 -24.57 13.40 24.56
CA MET A 952 -23.16 13.20 24.29
C MET A 952 -22.30 13.43 25.53
N ILE A 953 -21.28 12.60 25.65
CA ILE A 953 -20.11 12.82 26.49
C ILE A 953 -18.90 13.08 25.59
N GLY A 954 -17.85 13.72 26.10
CA GLY A 954 -16.62 13.77 25.34
C GLY A 954 -15.43 14.38 26.05
N LYS A 955 -14.28 14.37 25.37
CA LYS A 955 -13.06 15.00 25.84
C LYS A 955 -12.31 15.64 24.68
N THR A 956 -11.99 16.92 24.85
CA THR A 956 -11.12 17.66 23.92
C THR A 956 -9.65 17.37 24.22
N SER A 957 -8.83 17.37 23.17
CA SER A 957 -7.38 17.40 23.31
C SER A 957 -6.72 18.23 22.22
N THR A 958 -5.65 18.90 22.62
CA THR A 958 -4.69 19.57 21.75
C THR A 958 -3.33 19.04 22.15
N ALA A 959 -2.75 18.20 21.31
CA ALA A 959 -1.50 17.51 21.55
C ALA A 959 -0.35 18.24 20.86
N GLU A 960 0.65 18.64 21.62
CA GLU A 960 1.79 19.40 21.10
C GLU A 960 2.87 18.44 20.57
N LYS A 961 3.37 18.73 19.37
CA LYS A 961 4.42 17.96 18.70
C LYS A 961 5.48 18.90 18.17
N ARG A 962 6.75 18.68 18.54
CA ARG A 962 7.88 19.40 17.99
C ARG A 962 8.34 18.74 16.70
N ILE A 963 8.44 19.54 15.64
CA ILE A 963 8.93 19.11 14.34
C ILE A 963 10.09 20.03 13.98
N LYS A 964 11.21 19.47 13.53
CA LYS A 964 12.29 20.24 12.91
C LYS A 964 12.20 20.04 11.39
N PRO A 965 11.48 20.91 10.67
CA PRO A 965 11.21 20.70 9.25
C PRO A 965 12.37 21.16 8.35
N TYR A 966 13.25 22.03 8.85
CA TYR A 966 14.33 22.64 8.09
C TYR A 966 15.69 22.09 8.50
N LEU A 967 16.64 22.15 7.56
CA LEU A 967 18.00 21.65 7.76
C LEU A 967 18.88 22.61 8.56
N ASN A 968 18.59 23.91 8.50
CA ASN A 968 19.29 24.94 9.27
C ASN A 968 19.22 24.66 10.79
N ALA A 969 20.36 24.72 11.48
CA ALA A 969 20.43 24.47 12.93
C ALA A 969 19.88 25.60 13.82
N LYS A 970 19.97 26.85 13.38
CA LYS A 970 19.45 28.04 14.08
C LYS A 970 17.92 28.11 14.06
N VAL A 971 17.25 27.47 13.10
CA VAL A 971 15.78 27.46 13.07
C VAL A 971 15.26 26.54 14.18
N PRO A 972 14.47 27.07 15.14
CA PRO A 972 13.93 26.27 16.21
C PRO A 972 12.97 25.20 15.66
N ALA A 973 12.86 24.09 16.37
CA ALA A 973 11.81 23.12 16.09
C ALA A 973 10.44 23.81 16.24
N ALA A 974 9.64 23.78 15.18
CA ALA A 974 8.30 24.30 15.14
C ALA A 974 7.40 23.48 16.07
N LEU A 975 6.66 24.16 16.96
CA LEU A 975 5.62 23.53 17.76
C LEU A 975 4.34 23.44 16.95
N THR A 976 3.94 22.22 16.65
CA THR A 976 2.69 21.89 15.96
C THR A 976 1.69 21.31 16.93
N LYS A 977 0.41 21.41 16.59
CA LYS A 977 -0.68 20.90 17.42
C LYS A 977 -1.53 19.93 16.62
N ASP A 978 -1.72 18.75 17.16
CA ASP A 978 -2.71 17.81 16.67
C ASP A 978 -3.96 17.94 17.54
N THR A 979 -5.13 18.00 16.92
CA THR A 979 -6.38 18.23 17.62
C THR A 979 -7.25 17.00 17.58
N TRP A 980 -7.84 16.70 18.74
CA TRP A 980 -8.66 15.54 18.91
C TRP A 980 -9.95 15.88 19.64
N PHE A 981 -11.00 15.12 19.33
CA PHE A 981 -12.16 14.99 20.17
C PHE A 981 -12.62 13.54 20.18
N VAL A 982 -12.77 12.99 21.38
CA VAL A 982 -13.40 11.68 21.60
C VAL A 982 -14.80 11.93 22.13
N ALA A 983 -15.80 11.28 21.53
CA ALA A 983 -17.21 11.44 21.85
C ALA A 983 -17.87 10.09 22.07
N GLY A 984 -18.79 10.03 23.01
CA GLY A 984 -19.70 8.90 23.20
C GLY A 984 -21.14 9.39 23.16
N SER A 985 -22.04 8.68 22.48
CA SER A 985 -23.48 8.99 22.47
C SER A 985 -24.32 7.91 23.14
N PHE A 986 -25.42 8.33 23.75
CA PHE A 986 -26.41 7.48 24.42
C PHE A 986 -27.81 7.72 23.87
N LYS A 987 -28.66 6.69 23.90
CA LYS A 987 -30.08 6.79 23.47
C LYS A 987 -30.84 7.84 24.28
N GLU A 988 -30.58 7.86 25.58
CA GLU A 988 -31.24 8.71 26.56
C GLU A 988 -30.26 9.76 27.08
N ALA A 989 -30.75 10.98 27.31
CA ALA A 989 -29.93 12.08 27.79
C ALA A 989 -29.59 11.89 29.28
N HIS A 990 -28.31 12.05 29.63
CA HIS A 990 -27.81 12.08 31.01
C HIS A 990 -28.13 10.86 31.90
N THR A 991 -28.53 9.72 31.33
CA THR A 991 -28.73 8.46 32.08
C THR A 991 -27.49 7.57 32.07
N PHE A 992 -26.63 7.71 31.06
CA PHE A 992 -25.49 6.83 30.76
C PHE A 992 -25.85 5.34 30.59
N THR A 993 -27.14 5.06 30.37
CA THR A 993 -27.67 3.75 30.00
C THR A 993 -27.74 3.66 28.49
N SER A 994 -27.62 2.46 27.93
CA SER A 994 -27.76 2.21 26.48
C SER A 994 -26.80 3.03 25.58
N PRO A 995 -25.49 2.75 25.66
CA PRO A 995 -24.51 3.39 24.77
C PRO A 995 -24.80 3.04 23.30
N GLU A 996 -24.68 4.03 22.40
CA GLU A 996 -24.99 3.88 20.97
C GLU A 996 -23.74 3.83 20.10
N LEU A 997 -22.86 4.84 20.25
CA LEU A 997 -21.76 5.06 19.32
C LEU A 997 -20.61 5.79 20.03
N VAL A 998 -19.38 5.37 19.73
CA VAL A 998 -18.16 6.12 20.04
C VAL A 998 -17.63 6.71 18.74
N VAL A 999 -17.34 8.02 18.74
CA VAL A 999 -16.75 8.72 17.61
C VAL A 999 -15.45 9.40 18.05
N VAL A 1000 -14.36 9.13 17.35
CA VAL A 1000 -13.07 9.80 17.52
C VAL A 1000 -12.76 10.61 16.28
N VAL A 1001 -12.53 11.90 16.48
CA VAL A 1001 -12.09 12.82 15.42
C VAL A 1001 -10.66 13.22 15.72
N TYR A 1002 -9.78 12.99 14.76
CA TYR A 1002 -8.35 13.33 14.80
C TYR A 1002 -8.00 14.19 13.60
N LEU A 1003 -7.45 15.38 13.83
CA LEU A 1003 -7.01 16.29 12.77
C LEU A 1003 -5.54 16.66 13.00
N ARG A 1004 -4.72 16.47 11.96
CA ARG A 1004 -3.30 16.83 11.97
C ARG A 1004 -3.16 18.34 11.86
N TYR A 1005 -2.19 18.91 12.59
CA TYR A 1005 -1.88 20.33 12.52
C TYR A 1005 -3.11 21.25 12.74
N GLY A 1006 -4.02 20.83 13.63
CA GLY A 1006 -5.22 21.56 13.97
C GLY A 1006 -4.96 22.69 14.99
N ASP A 1007 -5.95 23.55 15.16
CA ASP A 1007 -5.83 24.74 16.01
C ASP A 1007 -6.21 24.41 17.47
N PHE A 1008 -7.48 24.07 17.68
CA PHE A 1008 -8.03 23.76 19.00
C PHE A 1008 -8.90 22.50 18.96
N GLY A 1009 -8.69 21.56 19.89
CA GLY A 1009 -9.45 20.30 20.01
C GLY A 1009 -10.96 20.45 19.97
N LYS A 1010 -11.49 21.56 20.53
CA LYS A 1010 -12.93 21.88 20.54
C LYS A 1010 -13.54 21.99 19.14
N GLU A 1011 -12.76 22.33 18.11
CA GLU A 1011 -13.25 22.42 16.73
C GLU A 1011 -13.55 21.04 16.11
N CYS A 1012 -13.09 19.96 16.74
CA CYS A 1012 -13.41 18.58 16.34
C CYS A 1012 -14.79 18.12 16.86
N ALA A 1013 -15.33 18.76 17.90
CA ALA A 1013 -16.58 18.35 18.54
C ALA A 1013 -17.82 18.43 17.62
N PRO A 1014 -18.00 19.49 16.81
CA PRO A 1014 -19.10 19.54 15.84
C PRO A 1014 -19.04 18.43 14.79
N LEU A 1015 -17.84 18.00 14.41
CA LEU A 1015 -17.65 16.93 13.42
C LEU A 1015 -18.12 15.58 14.00
N ALA A 1016 -17.81 15.31 15.27
CA ALA A 1016 -18.30 14.13 15.97
C ALA A 1016 -19.83 14.14 16.13
N ALA A 1017 -20.42 15.29 16.44
CA ALA A 1017 -21.88 15.42 16.49
C ALA A 1017 -22.53 15.18 15.12
N SER A 1018 -21.95 15.70 14.03
CA SER A 1018 -22.45 15.44 12.67
C SER A 1018 -22.43 13.94 12.33
N MET A 1019 -21.41 13.20 12.78
CA MET A 1019 -21.35 11.74 12.62
C MET A 1019 -22.47 11.02 13.39
N ILE A 1020 -22.75 11.44 14.63
CA ILE A 1020 -23.82 10.86 15.45
C ILE A 1020 -25.19 11.16 14.84
N ASP A 1021 -25.42 12.37 14.32
CA ASP A 1021 -26.69 12.72 13.66
C ASP A 1021 -26.89 11.88 12.39
N LYS A 1022 -25.84 11.75 11.57
CA LYS A 1022 -25.89 10.90 10.38
C LYS A 1022 -26.17 9.44 10.75
N TYR A 1023 -25.51 8.90 11.78
CA TYR A 1023 -25.77 7.54 12.26
C TYR A 1023 -27.23 7.36 12.70
N ARG A 1024 -27.77 8.28 13.51
CA ARG A 1024 -29.17 8.24 13.95
C ARG A 1024 -30.16 8.35 12.79
N SER A 1025 -29.86 9.15 11.76
CA SER A 1025 -30.70 9.23 10.56
C SER A 1025 -30.72 7.92 9.78
N LEU A 1026 -29.58 7.23 9.65
CA LEU A 1026 -29.50 5.92 8.99
C LEU A 1026 -30.35 4.88 9.73
N LEU A 1027 -30.26 4.84 11.06
CA LEU A 1027 -31.09 3.93 11.87
C LEU A 1027 -32.59 4.19 11.72
N LYS A 1028 -33.02 5.43 11.43
CA LYS A 1028 -34.42 5.77 11.21
C LYS A 1028 -34.92 5.32 9.83
N VAL A 1029 -34.09 5.39 8.80
CA VAL A 1029 -34.45 4.94 7.45
C VAL A 1029 -34.61 3.42 7.40
N MET A 1030 -33.93 2.69 8.29
CA MET A 1030 -33.98 1.23 8.36
C MET A 1030 -35.16 0.66 9.15
N LYS A 1031 -35.69 1.42 10.11
CA LYS A 1031 -36.86 1.05 10.90
C LYS A 1031 -38.12 1.38 10.12
#